data_AF-A0A6H9GQP9-F1
#
_entry.id   AF-A0A6H9GQP9-F1
#
_cell.length_a   1.000
_cell.length_b   1.000
_cell.length_c   1.000
_cell.angle_alpha   90.00
_cell.angle_beta   90.00
_cell.angle_gamma   90.00
#
_symmetry.space_group_name_H-M   'P 1'
#
loop_
_entity.id
_entity.type
_entity.pdbx_description
1 polymer ?
#
loop_
_entity_poly.entity_id
_entity_poly.type
_entity_poly.pdbx_seq_one_letter_code
_entity_poly.pdbx_strand_id
1 'polypeptide(L)'
;MAYVDFTGHDVVVWFEENPANEQEWAYRVRYECANEQVVHYVIHNQQQSTKPDEMRVYKDVLTFEENRAAGLTRAPKIYLSTQLAGQDDWSDELLIEALNPAPPVPPLSYMNGYDFVQFDFTKPKDNDWAGFVLWADTVNPPRKTDATKRYEGPNNSVQVSLAPGTHYYVTYAAYDAFGTDILNENTIPLMTMTKESLLLPVLNKPIEAVKALAFEQSDALTKLNKAYSVKAERDVLRAEERLGTRIDDKTGELVAYFSRELTAAKNGIYADLTVEQEARISEDAAIVRSVETLNTAVETDRGTFQAALQTERTARSTRDEALAQEIVLLGAKLTTDTGTAVETAIVEERTARVTADEALTLRLDQQASKIGQNEANFSDQIKTLVDADSSLSTRITNQQAQWESFTNGKVTAIDRSIREVIADGDTALGQRIDTLSAQVGGADGWQAALQEERRVRAEQDGSLSQQIVNATAGYGNRFVAIEQNIGAQANAIGGLNAQYTIRINNEGRIAGFGLASNNGVSEFAVAADRFLVAAPGYAEPVFEIVGGQVRMRQAIVDRLTVDQGQIRNLQVDTLQIRGGAVTIMHVLTAGDTYVAANTAVNVFETGWLTIGDGVFGTAKVDVEFTLDGTLAYDTACRFFLFVDTGGGFYQAKSKTLGVSTSNGNTYFRMDGSLSHIVDGAAVRVALRANPAAWLPNSVARNVWVRDIGITIDGAKR
;
A
#
# COMPACT_ATOMS: atom_id res chain seq x y z
N MET A 1 -19.19 17.35 8.11
CA MET A 1 -18.10 18.13 8.75
C MET A 1 -17.67 17.39 10.00
N ALA A 2 -16.39 17.43 10.35
CA ALA A 2 -15.90 16.87 11.61
C ALA A 2 -14.97 17.87 12.30
N TYR A 3 -15.05 17.95 13.62
CA TYR A 3 -14.17 18.76 14.44
C TYR A 3 -13.73 17.97 15.67
N VAL A 4 -12.56 18.32 16.20
CA VAL A 4 -11.94 17.65 17.33
C VAL A 4 -11.80 18.64 18.47
N ASP A 5 -12.08 18.17 19.68
CA ASP A 5 -11.87 18.91 20.92
C ASP A 5 -11.17 18.02 21.94
N PHE A 6 -10.36 18.63 22.81
CA PHE A 6 -9.70 17.93 23.92
C PHE A 6 -10.47 18.23 25.20
N THR A 7 -11.13 17.22 25.76
CA THR A 7 -11.87 17.37 27.02
C THR A 7 -11.02 16.81 28.15
N GLY A 8 -10.15 17.65 28.71
CA GLY A 8 -9.09 17.16 29.58
C GLY A 8 -8.09 16.38 28.72
N HIS A 9 -7.81 15.14 29.11
CA HIS A 9 -6.83 14.29 28.41
C HIS A 9 -7.44 13.39 27.32
N ASP A 10 -8.77 13.41 27.17
CA ASP A 10 -9.48 12.61 26.16
C ASP A 10 -9.64 13.40 24.86
N VAL A 11 -9.54 12.69 23.72
CA VAL A 11 -9.77 13.26 22.39
C VAL A 11 -11.20 13.00 21.98
N VAL A 12 -11.99 14.07 21.86
CA VAL A 12 -13.40 14.00 21.48
C VAL A 12 -13.55 14.40 20.03
N VAL A 13 -14.10 13.50 19.23
CA VAL A 13 -14.37 13.72 17.80
C VAL A 13 -15.86 13.89 17.62
N TRP A 14 -16.24 15.03 17.08
CA TRP A 14 -17.62 15.33 16.72
C TRP A 14 -17.73 15.36 15.20
N PHE A 15 -18.75 14.70 14.66
CA PHE A 15 -18.98 14.71 13.23
C PHE A 15 -20.47 14.75 12.89
N GLU A 16 -20.75 15.26 11.69
CA GLU A 16 -22.09 15.61 11.25
C GLU A 16 -22.47 14.86 9.98
N GLU A 17 -23.61 14.20 10.01
CA GLU A 17 -24.25 13.51 8.89
C GLU A 17 -25.41 14.35 8.35
N ASN A 18 -25.50 14.44 7.03
CA ASN A 18 -26.66 15.00 6.36
C ASN A 18 -27.80 13.98 6.36
N PRO A 19 -28.99 14.28 6.91
CA PRO A 19 -30.12 13.35 6.94
C PRO A 19 -30.60 12.88 5.56
N ALA A 20 -30.24 13.58 4.46
CA ALA A 20 -30.50 13.14 3.09
C ALA A 20 -29.68 11.90 2.68
N ASN A 21 -28.65 11.53 3.46
CA ASN A 21 -27.87 10.31 3.27
C ASN A 21 -28.60 9.11 3.89
N GLU A 22 -29.84 8.84 3.45
CA GLU A 22 -30.80 7.86 4.02
C GLU A 22 -30.30 6.38 4.10
N GLN A 23 -29.04 6.13 3.79
CA GLN A 23 -28.44 4.80 3.68
C GLN A 23 -27.25 4.58 4.62
N GLU A 24 -26.77 5.53 5.41
CA GLU A 24 -25.61 5.28 6.30
C GLU A 24 -26.01 4.47 7.56
N TRP A 25 -25.36 3.32 7.79
CA TRP A 25 -25.64 2.39 8.88
C TRP A 25 -24.62 2.51 10.03
N ALA A 26 -23.36 2.77 9.72
CA ALA A 26 -22.28 2.87 10.71
C ALA A 26 -21.16 3.80 10.27
N TYR A 27 -20.46 4.33 11.26
CA TYR A 27 -19.28 5.17 11.14
C TYR A 27 -18.10 4.44 11.80
N ARG A 28 -16.97 4.40 11.12
CA ARG A 28 -15.71 3.89 11.68
C ARG A 28 -14.81 5.08 11.95
N VAL A 29 -14.41 5.22 13.20
CA VAL A 29 -13.45 6.22 13.67
C VAL A 29 -12.17 5.49 14.05
N ARG A 30 -11.11 5.71 13.28
CA ARG A 30 -9.80 5.08 13.49
C ARG A 30 -8.81 6.12 13.98
N TYR A 31 -8.26 5.90 15.16
CA TYR A 31 -7.24 6.73 15.79
C TYR A 31 -5.87 6.09 15.59
N GLU A 32 -4.96 6.82 14.97
CA GLU A 32 -3.55 6.43 14.86
C GLU A 32 -2.78 7.07 16.01
N CYS A 33 -2.46 6.26 17.02
CA CYS A 33 -1.66 6.65 18.18
C CYS A 33 -0.16 6.42 17.90
N ALA A 34 0.74 6.55 18.90
CA ALA A 34 2.18 6.48 18.66
C ALA A 34 2.68 5.10 18.22
N ASN A 35 2.09 4.01 18.75
CA ASN A 35 2.56 2.65 18.51
C ASN A 35 1.52 1.78 17.78
N GLU A 36 0.24 1.96 18.10
CA GLU A 36 -0.86 1.15 17.60
C GLU A 36 -2.06 2.01 17.16
N GLN A 37 -3.02 1.37 16.49
CA GLN A 37 -4.25 2.00 16.04
C GLN A 37 -5.42 1.53 16.91
N VAL A 38 -6.29 2.47 17.28
CA VAL A 38 -7.54 2.20 18.00
C VAL A 38 -8.71 2.44 17.03
N VAL A 39 -9.63 1.49 16.91
CA VAL A 39 -10.75 1.57 15.96
C VAL A 39 -12.06 1.46 16.71
N HIS A 40 -12.90 2.49 16.60
CA HIS A 40 -14.24 2.54 17.15
C HIS A 40 -15.28 2.51 16.04
N TYR A 41 -16.48 2.03 16.39
CA TYR A 41 -17.63 2.00 15.51
C TYR A 41 -18.80 2.71 16.18
N VAL A 42 -19.31 3.75 15.53
CA VAL A 42 -20.51 4.48 15.95
C VAL A 42 -21.64 4.09 15.00
N ILE A 43 -22.72 3.52 15.52
CA ILE A 43 -23.87 3.12 14.70
C ILE A 43 -24.84 4.30 14.54
N HIS A 44 -25.59 4.32 13.44
CA HIS A 44 -26.45 5.45 13.06
C HIS A 44 -27.47 5.89 14.14
N ASN A 45 -27.87 5.00 15.06
CA ASN A 45 -28.81 5.30 16.14
C ASN A 45 -28.16 5.90 17.41
N GLN A 46 -26.83 6.02 17.47
CA GLN A 46 -26.09 6.66 18.57
C GLN A 46 -25.95 8.18 18.41
N GLN A 47 -26.87 8.78 17.65
CA GLN A 47 -26.92 10.22 17.43
C GLN A 47 -27.01 10.98 18.76
N GLN A 48 -26.22 12.04 18.89
CA GLN A 48 -26.18 12.89 20.08
C GLN A 48 -27.21 14.01 20.06
N SER A 49 -27.36 14.67 18.90
CA SER A 49 -28.31 15.77 18.73
C SER A 49 -28.61 16.03 17.25
N THR A 50 -29.65 16.81 16.97
CA THR A 50 -29.94 17.35 15.63
C THR A 50 -29.78 18.86 15.68
N LYS A 51 -29.06 19.43 14.72
CA LYS A 51 -28.91 20.88 14.60
C LYS A 51 -30.16 21.54 13.98
N PRO A 52 -30.32 22.88 14.08
CA PRO A 52 -31.42 23.60 13.44
C PRO A 52 -31.50 23.46 11.91
N ASP A 53 -30.40 23.10 11.25
CA ASP A 53 -30.29 22.80 9.83
C ASP A 53 -30.52 21.30 9.50
N GLU A 54 -31.10 20.56 10.44
CA GLU A 54 -31.42 19.12 10.36
C GLU A 54 -30.21 18.17 10.35
N MET A 55 -28.97 18.67 10.38
CA MET A 55 -27.77 17.83 10.45
C MET A 55 -27.75 16.98 11.74
N ARG A 56 -27.50 15.67 11.61
CA ARG A 56 -27.37 14.75 12.74
C ARG A 56 -25.93 14.80 13.25
N VAL A 57 -25.78 14.97 14.56
CA VAL A 57 -24.47 15.08 15.21
C VAL A 57 -24.15 13.79 15.94
N TYR A 58 -22.95 13.28 15.71
CA TYR A 58 -22.37 12.10 16.35
C TYR A 58 -21.11 12.48 17.13
N LYS A 59 -20.76 11.64 18.10
CA LYS A 59 -19.60 11.81 18.96
C LYS A 59 -18.90 10.47 19.12
N ASP A 60 -17.59 10.50 19.05
CA ASP A 60 -16.72 9.42 19.52
C ASP A 60 -15.61 9.99 20.42
N VAL A 61 -15.05 9.16 21.30
CA VAL A 61 -14.02 9.57 22.25
C VAL A 61 -12.90 8.54 22.25
N LEU A 62 -11.68 8.98 21.94
CA LEU A 62 -10.48 8.23 22.31
C LEU A 62 -10.13 8.62 23.73
N THR A 63 -10.29 7.68 24.65
CA THR A 63 -9.94 7.91 26.06
C THR A 63 -8.42 7.96 26.23
N PHE A 64 -7.95 8.66 27.25
CA PHE A 64 -6.52 8.73 27.57
C PHE A 64 -5.92 7.36 27.87
N GLU A 65 -6.69 6.47 28.47
CA GLU A 65 -6.27 5.09 28.75
C GLU A 65 -6.06 4.29 27.46
N GLU A 66 -6.95 4.45 26.46
CA GLU A 66 -6.79 3.85 25.13
C GLU A 66 -5.58 4.44 24.39
N ASN A 67 -5.42 5.77 24.40
CA ASN A 67 -4.27 6.44 23.79
C ASN A 67 -2.96 5.98 24.45
N ARG A 68 -2.93 5.89 25.79
CA ARG A 68 -1.77 5.41 26.55
C ARG A 68 -1.44 3.95 26.23
N ALA A 69 -2.45 3.08 26.15
CA ALA A 69 -2.27 1.68 25.79
C ALA A 69 -1.74 1.51 24.36
N ALA A 70 -2.22 2.31 23.42
CA ALA A 70 -1.80 2.32 22.01
C ALA A 70 -0.54 3.15 21.73
N GLY A 71 0.16 3.59 22.78
CA GLY A 71 1.30 4.50 22.70
C GLY A 71 0.86 5.96 22.75
N LEU A 72 1.07 6.58 23.92
CA LEU A 72 0.61 7.94 24.20
C LEU A 72 1.16 8.95 23.18
N THR A 73 0.25 9.63 22.49
CA THR A 73 0.59 10.78 21.62
C THR A 73 -0.30 11.96 21.91
N ARG A 74 0.28 13.17 21.92
CA ARG A 74 -0.46 14.44 21.97
C ARG A 74 -1.08 14.83 20.63
N ALA A 75 -0.71 14.16 19.53
CA ALA A 75 -1.17 14.48 18.18
C ALA A 75 -1.68 13.24 17.43
N PRO A 76 -2.75 12.58 17.89
CA PRO A 76 -3.30 11.42 17.20
C PRO A 76 -3.94 11.85 15.86
N LYS A 77 -3.74 11.06 14.81
CA LYS A 77 -4.45 11.25 13.54
C LYS A 77 -5.75 10.47 13.57
N ILE A 78 -6.85 11.11 13.16
CA ILE A 78 -8.17 10.50 13.18
C ILE A 78 -8.65 10.29 11.75
N TYR A 79 -9.15 9.11 11.46
CA TYR A 79 -9.67 8.72 10.15
C TYR A 79 -11.13 8.32 10.29
N LEU A 80 -12.02 9.05 9.62
CA LEU A 80 -13.47 8.82 9.64
C LEU A 80 -13.93 8.22 8.32
N SER A 81 -14.69 7.13 8.36
CA SER A 81 -15.31 6.51 7.18
C SER A 81 -16.74 6.07 7.49
N THR A 82 -17.59 6.01 6.47
CA THR A 82 -19.01 5.61 6.59
C THR A 82 -19.26 4.28 5.89
N GLN A 83 -20.28 3.55 6.33
CA GLN A 83 -20.74 2.32 5.70
C GLN A 83 -22.23 2.43 5.41
N LEU A 84 -22.63 2.05 4.19
CA LEU A 84 -24.03 2.02 3.79
C LEU A 84 -24.75 0.75 4.28
N ALA A 85 -26.03 0.86 4.59
CA ALA A 85 -26.88 -0.23 5.06
C ALA A 85 -26.94 -1.37 4.02
N GLY A 86 -26.49 -2.56 4.42
CA GLY A 86 -26.46 -3.74 3.56
C GLY A 86 -25.26 -3.83 2.62
N GLN A 87 -24.24 -2.98 2.78
CA GLN A 87 -22.95 -3.10 2.11
C GLN A 87 -21.83 -3.38 3.12
N ASP A 88 -20.88 -4.24 2.76
CA ASP A 88 -19.72 -4.57 3.61
C ASP A 88 -18.54 -3.59 3.43
N ASP A 89 -18.57 -2.77 2.39
CA ASP A 89 -17.50 -1.82 2.06
C ASP A 89 -17.62 -0.49 2.83
N TRP A 90 -16.47 0.06 3.21
CA TRP A 90 -16.35 1.38 3.85
C TRP A 90 -16.02 2.46 2.81
N SER A 91 -16.48 3.68 3.04
CA SER A 91 -16.09 4.85 2.25
C SER A 91 -14.59 5.14 2.36
N ASP A 92 -14.09 6.02 1.50
CA ASP A 92 -12.78 6.65 1.69
C ASP A 92 -12.70 7.31 3.07
N GLU A 93 -11.50 7.27 3.67
CA GLU A 93 -11.25 7.84 4.99
C GLU A 93 -10.98 9.34 4.91
N LEU A 94 -11.75 10.11 5.68
CA LEU A 94 -11.49 11.52 5.94
C LEU A 94 -10.47 11.64 7.08
N LEU A 95 -9.29 12.17 6.78
CA LEU A 95 -8.28 12.53 7.80
C LEU A 95 -8.68 13.80 8.53
N ILE A 96 -8.61 13.75 9.86
CA ILE A 96 -8.80 14.87 10.77
C ILE A 96 -7.57 14.93 11.68
N GLU A 97 -6.88 16.06 11.67
CA GLU A 97 -5.70 16.28 12.51
C GLU A 97 -6.12 16.78 13.90
N ALA A 98 -5.51 16.22 14.94
CA ALA A 98 -5.69 16.64 16.32
C ALA A 98 -4.34 16.97 16.95
N LEU A 99 -4.32 17.96 17.84
CA LEU A 99 -3.16 18.32 18.63
C LEU A 99 -3.61 18.85 20.00
N ASN A 100 -3.16 18.21 21.08
CA ASN A 100 -3.33 18.75 22.42
C ASN A 100 -2.37 19.92 22.62
N PRO A 101 -2.87 21.16 22.84
CA PRO A 101 -2.02 22.31 23.06
C PRO A 101 -1.30 22.21 24.39
N ALA A 102 -0.03 22.65 24.46
CA ALA A 102 0.68 22.71 25.74
C ALA A 102 0.03 23.73 26.68
N PRO A 103 0.05 23.51 28.01
CA PRO A 103 -0.51 24.45 28.97
C PRO A 103 0.11 25.85 28.85
N PRO A 104 -0.63 26.93 29.15
CA PRO A 104 -0.07 28.28 29.12
C PRO A 104 0.99 28.48 30.21
N VAL A 105 1.91 29.41 29.97
CA VAL A 105 2.96 29.76 30.96
C VAL A 105 2.29 30.12 32.30
N PRO A 106 2.66 29.45 33.41
CA PRO A 106 2.06 29.73 34.70
C PRO A 106 2.54 31.08 35.25
N PRO A 107 1.69 31.87 35.92
CA PRO A 107 2.16 32.97 36.75
C PRO A 107 3.10 32.45 37.86
N LEU A 108 4.21 33.15 38.08
CA LEU A 108 5.25 32.78 39.04
C LEU A 108 5.55 33.94 39.99
N SER A 109 5.54 33.65 41.30
CA SER A 109 6.17 34.49 42.32
C SER A 109 7.30 33.72 43.00
N TYR A 110 8.28 34.42 43.56
CA TYR A 110 9.37 33.77 44.28
C TYR A 110 9.82 34.57 45.49
N MET A 111 10.39 33.86 46.46
CA MET A 111 11.02 34.41 47.66
C MET A 111 12.44 33.89 47.77
N ASN A 112 13.41 34.79 47.94
CA ASN A 112 14.80 34.40 48.16
C ASN A 112 15.03 34.04 49.63
N GLY A 113 15.54 32.83 49.86
CA GLY A 113 16.26 32.46 51.07
C GLY A 113 17.77 32.69 50.90
N TYR A 114 18.55 32.30 51.92
CA TYR A 114 20.01 32.44 51.86
C TYR A 114 20.64 31.42 50.89
N ASP A 115 20.29 30.14 51.03
CA ASP A 115 20.80 29.00 50.28
C ASP A 115 19.72 28.28 49.45
N PHE A 116 18.54 28.89 49.34
CA PHE A 116 17.42 28.40 48.55
C PHE A 116 16.59 29.54 47.98
N VAL A 117 15.76 29.23 46.99
CA VAL A 117 14.69 30.10 46.50
C VAL A 117 13.41 29.29 46.49
N GLN A 118 12.35 29.87 47.06
CA GLN A 118 11.01 29.30 47.00
C GLN A 118 10.28 29.87 45.80
N PHE A 119 9.82 29.01 44.89
CA PHE A 119 9.03 29.35 43.73
C PHE A 119 7.58 28.93 43.96
N ASP A 120 6.66 29.86 43.80
CA ASP A 120 5.23 29.66 43.91
C ASP A 120 4.57 29.88 42.55
N PHE A 121 4.10 28.78 41.97
CA PHE A 121 3.38 28.73 40.71
C PHE A 121 1.86 28.82 40.93
N THR A 122 1.18 29.56 40.06
CA THR A 122 -0.28 29.51 39.96
C THR A 122 -0.68 28.47 38.93
N LYS A 123 -1.51 27.49 39.32
CA LYS A 123 -2.00 26.43 38.44
C LYS A 123 -2.71 27.02 37.20
N PRO A 124 -2.31 26.65 35.97
CA PRO A 124 -3.00 27.02 34.74
C PRO A 124 -4.46 26.55 34.74
N LYS A 125 -5.32 27.26 34.00
CA LYS A 125 -6.70 26.80 33.70
C LYS A 125 -6.68 25.78 32.56
N ASP A 126 -5.93 24.70 32.78
CA ASP A 126 -5.85 23.57 31.86
C ASP A 126 -6.40 22.31 32.55
N ASN A 127 -7.25 21.57 31.85
CA ASN A 127 -8.01 20.46 32.43
C ASN A 127 -7.18 19.19 32.58
N ASP A 128 -6.12 19.03 31.79
CA ASP A 128 -5.20 17.89 31.82
C ASP A 128 -3.81 18.24 32.39
N TRP A 129 -3.70 19.39 33.05
CA TRP A 129 -2.47 19.82 33.73
C TRP A 129 -1.93 18.73 34.67
N ALA A 130 -0.63 18.45 34.57
CA ALA A 130 0.05 17.43 35.37
C ALA A 130 1.11 18.01 36.33
N GLY A 131 1.79 19.10 35.96
CA GLY A 131 2.80 19.69 36.84
C GLY A 131 3.54 20.90 36.29
N PHE A 132 4.64 21.23 36.95
CA PHE A 132 5.59 22.27 36.55
C PHE A 132 6.97 21.69 36.39
N VAL A 133 7.75 22.31 35.50
CA VAL A 133 9.16 22.01 35.32
C VAL A 133 9.96 23.31 35.35
N LEU A 134 11.11 23.28 36.03
CA LEU A 134 11.99 24.44 36.23
C LEU A 134 13.46 24.05 36.04
N TRP A 135 14.15 24.86 35.24
CA TRP A 135 15.60 24.81 35.07
C TRP A 135 16.24 26.11 35.56
N ALA A 136 17.36 26.00 36.28
CA ALA A 136 18.13 27.14 36.74
C ALA A 136 19.62 26.97 36.41
N ASP A 137 20.17 27.94 35.71
CA ASP A 137 21.57 27.94 35.25
C ASP A 137 22.13 29.37 35.26
N THR A 138 23.45 29.53 35.31
CA THR A 138 24.11 30.86 35.25
C THR A 138 24.24 31.38 33.82
N VAL A 139 23.71 30.65 32.83
CA VAL A 139 23.75 30.95 31.39
C VAL A 139 22.34 31.25 30.89
N ASN A 140 22.20 32.20 29.95
CA ASN A 140 20.93 32.57 29.32
C ASN A 140 20.90 32.15 27.83
N PRO A 141 19.90 31.39 27.37
CA PRO A 141 18.91 30.69 28.18
C PRO A 141 19.55 29.54 28.98
N PRO A 142 18.95 29.13 30.10
CA PRO A 142 19.37 27.97 30.86
C PRO A 142 19.51 26.73 29.98
N ARG A 143 20.65 26.02 30.12
CA ARG A 143 20.80 24.70 29.47
C ARG A 143 19.74 23.78 30.07
N LYS A 144 19.07 22.96 29.27
CA LYS A 144 18.04 22.01 29.75
C LYS A 144 18.65 20.61 29.86
N THR A 145 19.31 20.33 30.98
CA THR A 145 19.92 19.03 31.29
C THR A 145 19.47 18.59 32.68
N ASP A 146 19.73 17.33 33.05
CA ASP A 146 19.40 16.84 34.39
C ASP A 146 20.16 17.58 35.50
N ALA A 147 21.31 18.19 35.19
CA ALA A 147 22.10 18.96 36.15
C ALA A 147 21.52 20.37 36.44
N THR A 148 20.80 20.94 35.47
CA THR A 148 20.19 22.28 35.58
C THR A 148 18.69 22.19 35.88
N LYS A 149 18.05 21.04 35.65
CA LYS A 149 16.69 20.75 36.07
C LYS A 149 16.66 20.75 37.59
N ARG A 150 15.89 21.67 38.16
CA ARG A 150 15.77 21.84 39.61
C ARG A 150 14.49 21.28 40.17
N TYR A 151 13.46 21.21 39.33
CA TYR A 151 12.17 20.72 39.75
C TYR A 151 11.38 20.19 38.56
N GLU A 152 10.67 19.09 38.79
CA GLU A 152 9.64 18.54 37.91
C GLU A 152 8.61 17.83 38.80
N GLY A 153 7.37 18.33 38.81
CA GLY A 153 6.33 17.74 39.65
C GLY A 153 5.09 18.61 39.87
N PRO A 154 4.09 18.12 40.62
CA PRO A 154 2.78 18.74 40.74
C PRO A 154 2.66 19.80 41.85
N ASN A 155 3.67 19.98 42.71
CA ASN A 155 3.59 20.97 43.78
C ASN A 155 3.62 22.40 43.23
N ASN A 156 2.67 23.22 43.68
CA ASN A 156 2.60 24.64 43.35
C ASN A 156 3.65 25.48 44.07
N SER A 157 4.20 25.00 45.19
CA SER A 157 5.26 25.67 45.92
C SER A 157 6.46 24.73 46.00
N VAL A 158 7.60 25.16 45.46
CA VAL A 158 8.84 24.38 45.45
C VAL A 158 9.99 25.18 45.98
N GLN A 159 10.74 24.57 46.89
CA GLN A 159 12.01 25.10 47.37
C GLN A 159 13.16 24.50 46.58
N VAL A 160 13.95 25.35 45.92
CA VAL A 160 15.10 24.97 45.12
C VAL A 160 16.37 25.51 45.75
N SER A 161 17.34 24.64 46.02
CA SER A 161 18.67 25.05 46.48
C SER A 161 19.45 25.71 45.34
N LEU A 162 19.85 26.96 45.54
CA LEU A 162 20.68 27.74 44.61
C LEU A 162 21.81 28.38 45.41
N ALA A 163 23.01 28.49 44.81
CA ALA A 163 24.16 29.04 45.51
C ALA A 163 23.90 30.52 45.89
N PRO A 164 24.24 30.95 47.13
CA PRO A 164 24.10 32.35 47.56
C PRO A 164 24.91 33.31 46.66
N GLY A 165 24.45 34.55 46.53
CA GLY A 165 25.14 35.64 45.81
C GLY A 165 25.41 35.39 44.32
N THR A 166 24.60 34.55 43.67
CA THR A 166 24.81 34.09 42.29
C THR A 166 23.67 34.56 41.37
N HIS A 167 24.03 35.05 40.18
CA HIS A 167 23.06 35.39 39.14
C HIS A 167 22.67 34.13 38.35
N TYR A 168 21.38 33.78 38.40
CA TYR A 168 20.78 32.71 37.64
C TYR A 168 19.80 33.27 36.61
N TYR A 169 19.64 32.52 35.53
CA TYR A 169 18.47 32.57 34.66
C TYR A 169 17.62 31.35 34.99
N VAL A 170 16.32 31.56 35.16
CA VAL A 170 15.37 30.50 35.52
C VAL A 170 14.33 30.40 34.43
N THR A 171 14.31 29.25 33.74
CA THR A 171 13.29 28.92 32.75
C THR A 171 12.31 27.95 33.36
N TYR A 172 11.03 28.21 33.17
CA TYR A 172 9.97 27.39 33.75
C TYR A 172 8.78 27.27 32.79
N ALA A 173 8.03 26.17 32.94
CA ALA A 173 6.81 25.87 32.20
C ALA A 173 5.88 24.99 33.03
N ALA A 174 4.60 24.96 32.64
CA ALA A 174 3.67 23.93 33.06
C ALA A 174 3.61 22.82 31.99
N TYR A 175 3.37 21.58 32.42
CA TYR A 175 3.20 20.43 31.53
C TYR A 175 1.89 19.70 31.82
N ASP A 176 1.36 19.05 30.79
CA ASP A 176 0.09 18.32 30.78
C ASP A 176 0.32 16.80 30.97
N ALA A 177 -0.76 16.02 30.96
CA ALA A 177 -0.71 14.56 31.07
C ALA A 177 0.10 13.87 29.94
N PHE A 178 0.45 14.58 28.87
CA PHE A 178 1.26 14.08 27.75
C PHE A 178 2.76 14.33 27.93
N GLY A 179 3.15 15.10 28.96
CA GLY A 179 4.55 15.27 29.37
C GLY A 179 5.19 16.56 28.86
N THR A 180 6.52 16.54 28.71
CA THR A 180 7.34 17.75 28.51
C THR A 180 7.90 17.92 27.09
N ASP A 181 7.35 17.22 26.11
CA ASP A 181 7.77 17.25 24.70
C ASP A 181 7.40 18.55 23.97
N ILE A 182 6.30 19.21 24.37
CA ILE A 182 5.96 20.57 23.94
C ILE A 182 5.65 21.41 25.18
N LEU A 183 6.30 22.56 25.32
CA LEU A 183 6.15 23.46 26.48
C LEU A 183 5.99 24.91 26.03
N ASN A 184 5.09 25.65 26.71
CA ASN A 184 5.10 27.10 26.69
C ASN A 184 5.95 27.62 27.86
N GLU A 185 7.06 28.26 27.55
CA GLU A 185 8.10 28.59 28.53
C GLU A 185 8.24 30.10 28.75
N ASN A 186 8.70 30.46 29.95
CA ASN A 186 9.17 31.80 30.24
C ASN A 186 10.50 31.76 31.01
N THR A 187 11.33 32.79 30.82
CA THR A 187 12.64 32.89 31.47
C THR A 187 12.76 34.20 32.24
N ILE A 188 13.13 34.11 33.52
CA ILE A 188 13.33 35.26 34.40
C ILE A 188 14.79 35.32 34.89
N PRO A 189 15.40 36.51 34.98
CA PRO A 189 16.65 36.69 35.70
C PRO A 189 16.40 36.68 37.21
N LEU A 190 17.31 36.08 37.98
CA LEU A 190 17.21 35.92 39.43
C LEU A 190 18.58 36.10 40.09
N MET A 191 18.65 36.93 41.13
CA MET A 191 19.85 37.09 41.97
C MET A 191 19.57 36.57 43.37
N THR A 192 20.37 35.62 43.85
CA THR A 192 20.24 35.02 45.18
C THR A 192 20.89 35.90 46.27
N MET A 193 20.46 35.77 47.53
CA MET A 193 20.92 36.65 48.63
C MET A 193 22.41 36.48 48.93
N THR A 194 23.06 37.56 49.39
CA THR A 194 24.45 37.51 49.87
C THR A 194 24.51 37.25 51.38
N LYS A 195 25.67 36.83 51.88
CA LYS A 195 25.92 36.59 53.32
C LYS A 195 25.69 37.85 54.18
N GLU A 196 25.89 39.03 53.61
CA GLU A 196 25.69 40.33 54.27
C GLU A 196 24.21 40.61 54.58
N SER A 197 23.28 40.05 53.79
CA SER A 197 21.85 40.23 53.98
C SER A 197 21.29 39.55 55.25
N LEU A 198 22.03 38.63 55.88
CA LEU A 198 21.66 37.98 57.14
C LEU A 198 21.90 38.84 58.40
N LEU A 199 22.77 39.85 58.33
CA LEU A 199 23.23 40.62 59.50
C LEU A 199 22.35 41.84 59.84
N LEU A 200 21.63 42.38 58.85
CA LEU A 200 20.82 43.60 59.02
C LEU A 200 19.71 43.49 60.08
N PRO A 201 18.95 42.38 60.20
CA PRO A 201 17.87 42.28 61.20
C PRO A 201 18.36 42.11 62.65
N VAL A 202 19.55 41.53 62.84
CA VAL A 202 20.08 41.15 64.16
C VAL A 202 20.73 42.34 64.90
N LEU A 203 21.25 43.32 64.17
CA LEU A 203 21.97 44.47 64.73
C LEU A 203 21.06 45.63 65.22
N ASN A 204 19.76 45.64 64.89
CA ASN A 204 18.87 46.77 65.22
C ASN A 204 18.39 46.79 66.68
N LYS A 205 18.18 45.63 67.32
CA LYS A 205 17.69 45.53 68.71
C LYS A 205 18.70 45.99 69.77
N PRO A 206 20.00 45.65 69.70
CA PRO A 206 20.98 46.08 70.70
C PRO A 206 21.24 47.59 70.70
N ILE A 207 21.12 48.26 69.55
CA ILE A 207 21.36 49.70 69.39
C ILE A 207 20.31 50.57 70.13
N GLU A 208 19.06 50.10 70.22
CA GLU A 208 17.98 50.81 70.92
C GLU A 208 18.04 50.65 72.45
N ALA A 209 18.49 49.48 72.96
CA ALA A 209 18.57 49.22 74.40
C ALA A 209 19.63 50.06 75.14
N VAL A 210 20.74 50.42 74.47
CA VAL A 210 21.82 51.24 75.05
C VAL A 210 21.41 52.70 75.26
N LYS A 211 20.42 53.22 74.50
CA LYS A 211 19.93 54.59 74.66
C LYS A 211 19.01 54.79 75.88
N ALA A 212 18.34 53.75 76.36
CA ALA A 212 17.33 53.84 77.43
C ALA A 212 17.94 53.90 78.85
N LEU A 213 19.06 53.21 79.10
CA LEU A 213 19.67 53.14 80.44
C LEU A 213 20.32 54.45 80.92
N ALA A 214 20.66 55.37 80.00
CA ALA A 214 21.36 56.61 80.34
C ALA A 214 20.45 57.70 80.94
N PHE A 215 19.12 57.56 80.88
CA PHE A 215 18.16 58.62 81.27
C PHE A 215 17.65 58.49 82.72
N GLU A 216 17.58 57.28 83.29
CA GLU A 216 16.98 57.06 84.63
C GLU A 216 17.86 57.45 85.83
N GLN A 217 19.19 57.44 85.70
CA GLN A 217 20.10 57.81 86.82
C GLN A 217 20.06 59.30 87.21
N SER A 218 19.55 60.19 86.35
CA SER A 218 19.60 61.65 86.55
C SER A 218 18.51 62.22 87.47
N ASP A 219 17.37 61.54 87.64
CA ASP A 219 16.19 62.10 88.35
C ASP A 219 16.26 61.88 89.87
N ALA A 220 16.90 60.81 90.32
CA ALA A 220 17.00 60.44 91.74
C ALA A 220 17.89 61.39 92.55
N LEU A 221 18.97 61.93 91.97
CA LEU A 221 19.89 62.85 92.64
C LEU A 221 19.26 64.24 92.94
N THR A 222 18.22 64.62 92.19
CA THR A 222 17.60 65.96 92.30
C THR A 222 16.58 66.05 93.44
N LYS A 223 15.99 64.93 93.86
CA LYS A 223 14.95 64.88 94.91
C LYS A 223 15.53 64.88 96.33
N LEU A 224 16.75 64.38 96.52
CA LEU A 224 17.41 64.32 97.84
C LEU A 224 17.88 65.70 98.33
N ASN A 225 18.28 66.60 97.41
CA ASN A 225 18.89 67.89 97.76
C ASN A 225 17.87 68.97 98.22
N LYS A 226 16.57 68.72 98.07
CA LYS A 226 15.49 69.68 98.37
C LYS A 226 14.89 69.54 99.77
N ALA A 227 15.15 68.43 100.48
CA ALA A 227 14.49 68.12 101.75
C ALA A 227 15.22 68.61 103.01
N TYR A 228 16.50 69.02 102.90
CA TYR A 228 17.36 69.29 104.06
C TYR A 228 17.39 70.75 104.57
N SER A 229 16.74 71.73 103.92
CA SER A 229 17.04 73.16 104.17
C SER A 229 15.99 74.04 104.86
N VAL A 230 14.84 73.56 105.37
CA VAL A 230 13.74 74.49 105.79
C VAL A 230 13.27 74.37 107.26
N LYS A 231 13.78 73.47 108.11
CA LYS A 231 13.22 73.26 109.46
C LYS A 231 14.05 73.76 110.66
N ALA A 232 15.29 74.23 110.46
CA ALA A 232 16.23 74.47 111.58
C ALA A 232 16.32 75.92 112.11
N GLU A 233 15.75 76.94 111.45
CA GLU A 233 15.98 78.35 111.83
C GLU A 233 14.86 79.03 112.63
N ARG A 234 13.69 78.39 112.84
CA ARG A 234 12.51 79.09 113.39
C ARG A 234 12.35 79.05 114.92
N ASP A 235 13.09 78.19 115.61
CA ASP A 235 12.86 77.91 117.05
C ASP A 235 13.84 78.64 117.99
N VAL A 236 14.93 79.20 117.47
CA VAL A 236 15.94 79.93 118.28
C VAL A 236 15.56 81.40 118.53
N LEU A 237 14.82 82.03 117.62
CA LEU A 237 14.50 83.48 117.67
C LEU A 237 13.38 83.88 118.64
N ARG A 238 12.61 82.94 119.19
CA ARG A 238 11.49 83.24 120.13
C ARG A 238 11.89 83.18 121.61
N ALA A 239 13.10 82.71 121.91
CA ALA A 239 13.58 82.54 123.29
C ALA A 239 14.27 83.79 123.87
N GLU A 240 14.81 84.68 123.03
CA GLU A 240 15.57 85.86 123.48
C GLU A 240 14.69 87.08 123.84
N GLU A 241 13.48 87.20 123.27
CA GLU A 241 12.66 88.42 123.40
C GLU A 241 11.87 88.52 124.73
N ARG A 242 11.79 87.44 125.52
CA ARG A 242 10.96 87.37 126.76
C ARG A 242 11.69 87.66 128.07
N LEU A 243 13.00 87.92 128.04
CA LEU A 243 13.83 88.13 129.24
C LEU A 243 14.03 89.61 129.63
N GLY A 244 13.54 90.57 128.84
CA GLY A 244 13.98 91.97 128.92
C GLY A 244 13.22 92.94 129.82
N THR A 245 12.07 92.59 130.42
CA THR A 245 11.30 93.61 131.18
C THR A 245 10.55 93.07 132.40
N ARG A 246 10.89 93.67 133.56
CA ARG A 246 10.12 93.78 134.82
C ARG A 246 10.23 92.62 135.84
N ILE A 247 11.08 92.77 136.84
CA ILE A 247 10.81 93.51 138.11
C ILE A 247 11.59 92.87 139.27
N ASP A 248 12.35 93.72 139.95
CA ASP A 248 12.93 93.53 141.27
C ASP A 248 11.90 93.13 142.35
N ASP A 249 12.40 92.43 143.36
CA ASP A 249 11.79 92.10 144.65
C ASP A 249 10.84 90.89 144.77
N LYS A 250 11.39 89.88 145.48
CA LYS A 250 10.79 88.72 146.19
C LYS A 250 10.81 87.36 145.48
N THR A 251 12.02 86.81 145.41
CA THR A 251 12.52 85.58 144.75
C THR A 251 12.35 84.25 145.49
N GLY A 252 11.27 84.04 146.27
CA GLY A 252 11.05 82.77 146.97
C GLY A 252 10.11 81.78 146.27
N GLU A 253 8.89 82.23 145.99
CA GLU A 253 7.77 81.32 145.68
C GLU A 253 7.58 81.06 144.16
N LEU A 254 7.86 82.05 143.30
CA LEU A 254 7.77 81.92 141.83
C LEU A 254 8.80 80.91 141.28
N VAL A 255 10.00 80.85 141.86
CA VAL A 255 11.06 79.92 141.44
C VAL A 255 10.66 78.46 141.72
N ALA A 256 9.98 78.20 142.84
CA ALA A 256 9.50 76.86 143.19
C ALA A 256 8.35 76.40 142.27
N TYR A 257 7.43 77.30 141.92
CA TYR A 257 6.32 76.98 140.99
C TYR A 257 6.82 76.69 139.57
N PHE A 258 7.65 77.57 138.99
CA PHE A 258 8.19 77.35 137.65
C PHE A 258 9.10 76.13 137.56
N SER A 259 9.88 75.83 138.60
CA SER A 259 10.69 74.61 138.64
C SER A 259 9.83 73.35 138.65
N ARG A 260 8.67 73.36 139.34
CA ARG A 260 7.74 72.24 139.36
C ARG A 260 7.06 72.04 138.01
N GLU A 261 6.55 73.12 137.39
CA GLU A 261 5.90 73.06 136.08
C GLU A 261 6.88 72.65 134.97
N LEU A 262 8.11 73.18 134.97
CA LEU A 262 9.15 72.78 134.02
C LEU A 262 9.54 71.31 134.21
N THR A 263 9.64 70.84 135.46
CA THR A 263 9.91 69.43 135.75
C THR A 263 8.76 68.53 135.29
N ALA A 264 7.50 68.95 135.50
CA ALA A 264 6.33 68.23 135.03
C ALA A 264 6.26 68.16 133.49
N ALA A 265 6.48 69.28 132.80
CA ALA A 265 6.51 69.34 131.34
C ALA A 265 7.67 68.52 130.75
N LYS A 266 8.86 68.60 131.36
CA LYS A 266 10.02 67.76 131.00
C LYS A 266 9.67 66.28 131.14
N ASN A 267 9.09 65.88 132.27
CA ASN A 267 8.69 64.49 132.51
C ASN A 267 7.60 64.03 131.53
N GLY A 268 6.66 64.89 131.16
CA GLY A 268 5.64 64.61 130.14
C GLY A 268 6.25 64.38 128.75
N ILE A 269 7.16 65.26 128.30
CA ILE A 269 7.85 65.09 127.01
C ILE A 269 8.70 63.82 126.99
N TYR A 270 9.41 63.50 128.08
CA TYR A 270 10.15 62.24 128.18
C TYR A 270 9.23 61.03 128.12
N ALA A 271 8.07 61.08 128.79
CA ALA A 271 7.08 60.02 128.71
C ALA A 271 6.55 59.83 127.27
N ASP A 272 6.14 60.92 126.60
CA ASP A 272 5.63 60.87 125.22
C ASP A 272 6.70 60.40 124.22
N LEU A 273 7.95 60.87 124.37
CA LEU A 273 9.06 60.42 123.53
C LEU A 273 9.36 58.93 123.75
N THR A 274 9.27 58.46 125.00
CA THR A 274 9.46 57.04 125.32
C THR A 274 8.36 56.20 124.67
N VAL A 275 7.09 56.64 124.73
CA VAL A 275 5.96 55.98 124.06
C VAL A 275 6.13 55.97 122.54
N GLU A 276 6.54 57.07 121.92
CA GLU A 276 6.79 57.13 120.47
C GLU A 276 7.98 56.24 120.05
N GLN A 277 9.05 56.20 120.86
CA GLN A 277 10.17 55.29 120.64
C GLN A 277 9.74 53.83 120.73
N GLU A 278 8.96 53.47 121.74
CA GLU A 278 8.39 52.12 121.90
C GLU A 278 7.47 51.74 120.73
N ALA A 279 6.65 52.69 120.25
CA ALA A 279 5.78 52.49 119.08
C ALA A 279 6.57 52.24 117.79
N ARG A 280 7.58 53.06 117.49
CA ARG A 280 8.45 52.87 116.31
C ARG A 280 9.25 51.58 116.37
N ILE A 281 9.81 51.25 117.54
CA ILE A 281 10.53 49.97 117.74
C ILE A 281 9.58 48.80 117.46
N SER A 282 8.32 48.88 117.89
CA SER A 282 7.33 47.84 117.62
C SER A 282 6.96 47.74 116.13
N GLU A 283 6.83 48.86 115.42
CA GLU A 283 6.53 48.90 113.98
C GLU A 283 7.71 48.37 113.15
N ASP A 284 8.94 48.83 113.43
CA ASP A 284 10.17 48.34 112.80
C ASP A 284 10.34 46.85 113.03
N ALA A 285 10.07 46.36 114.25
CA ALA A 285 10.11 44.92 114.56
C ALA A 285 9.05 44.12 113.77
N ALA A 286 7.88 44.71 113.48
CA ALA A 286 6.85 44.08 112.65
C ALA A 286 7.25 44.04 111.16
N ILE A 287 7.86 45.13 110.65
CA ILE A 287 8.40 45.19 109.28
C ILE A 287 9.52 44.16 109.09
N VAL A 288 10.45 44.07 110.04
CA VAL A 288 11.54 43.07 110.00
C VAL A 288 10.97 41.65 109.91
N ARG A 289 9.98 41.29 110.74
CA ARG A 289 9.32 39.97 110.67
C ARG A 289 8.65 39.72 109.32
N SER A 290 8.00 40.74 108.74
CA SER A 290 7.36 40.62 107.42
C SER A 290 8.39 40.38 106.31
N VAL A 291 9.51 41.11 106.34
CA VAL A 291 10.62 40.94 105.40
C VAL A 291 11.25 39.56 105.55
N GLU A 292 11.50 39.08 106.78
CA GLU A 292 12.02 37.73 107.02
C GLU A 292 11.07 36.64 106.49
N THR A 293 9.75 36.82 106.68
CA THR A 293 8.73 35.90 106.16
C THR A 293 8.71 35.89 104.63
N LEU A 294 8.72 37.06 103.99
CA LEU A 294 8.79 37.19 102.53
C LEU A 294 10.08 36.59 101.96
N ASN A 295 11.21 36.82 102.61
CA ASN A 295 12.50 36.30 102.15
C ASN A 295 12.52 34.75 102.22
N THR A 296 11.92 34.19 103.29
CA THR A 296 11.75 32.74 103.42
C THR A 296 10.81 32.17 102.34
N ALA A 297 9.70 32.85 102.04
CA ALA A 297 8.78 32.45 100.98
C ALA A 297 9.42 32.50 99.60
N VAL A 298 10.13 33.58 99.26
CA VAL A 298 10.86 33.74 98.00
C VAL A 298 11.93 32.66 97.86
N GLU A 299 12.68 32.37 98.92
CA GLU A 299 13.71 31.34 98.88
C GLU A 299 13.11 29.93 98.70
N THR A 300 11.95 29.69 99.31
CA THR A 300 11.17 28.45 99.12
C THR A 300 10.68 28.33 97.69
N ASP A 301 10.05 29.37 97.13
CA ASP A 301 9.54 29.41 95.75
C ASP A 301 10.68 29.27 94.73
N ARG A 302 11.83 29.88 94.99
CA ARG A 302 13.04 29.73 94.17
C ARG A 302 13.52 28.27 94.18
N GLY A 303 13.52 27.63 95.35
CA GLY A 303 13.87 26.21 95.50
C GLY A 303 12.90 25.28 94.75
N THR A 304 11.59 25.51 94.88
CA THR A 304 10.57 24.70 94.19
C THR A 304 10.63 24.89 92.67
N PHE A 305 10.81 26.13 92.18
CA PHE A 305 10.96 26.39 90.76
C PHE A 305 12.21 25.74 90.17
N GLN A 306 13.35 25.79 90.88
CA GLN A 306 14.58 25.11 90.46
C GLN A 306 14.39 23.58 90.38
N ALA A 307 13.70 22.98 91.36
CA ALA A 307 13.41 21.55 91.35
C ALA A 307 12.46 21.15 90.20
N ALA A 308 11.42 21.94 89.95
CA ALA A 308 10.47 21.71 88.85
C ALA A 308 11.15 21.85 87.48
N LEU A 309 11.98 22.88 87.29
CA LEU A 309 12.74 23.08 86.06
C LEU A 309 13.70 21.91 85.79
N GLN A 310 14.34 21.40 86.84
CA GLN A 310 15.28 20.29 86.69
C GLN A 310 14.58 18.97 86.42
N THR A 311 13.40 18.78 87.00
CA THR A 311 12.51 17.66 86.68
C THR A 311 12.08 17.70 85.20
N GLU A 312 11.62 18.85 84.72
CA GLU A 312 11.22 19.04 83.31
C GLU A 312 12.38 18.85 82.34
N ARG A 313 13.57 19.37 82.66
CA ARG A 313 14.78 19.17 81.85
C ARG A 313 15.16 17.70 81.75
N THR A 314 15.08 16.98 82.86
CA THR A 314 15.34 15.53 82.88
C THR A 314 14.29 14.79 82.03
N ALA A 315 13.01 15.11 82.20
CA ALA A 315 11.92 14.50 81.44
C ALA A 315 12.06 14.72 79.93
N ARG A 316 12.42 15.94 79.48
CA ARG A 316 12.69 16.22 78.06
C ARG A 316 13.91 15.48 77.55
N SER A 317 15.02 15.46 78.31
CA SER A 317 16.23 14.73 77.92
C SER A 317 15.95 13.25 77.72
N THR A 318 15.25 12.61 78.66
CA THR A 318 14.89 11.18 78.55
C THR A 318 13.95 10.91 77.38
N ARG A 319 12.98 11.80 77.12
CA ARG A 319 12.09 11.67 75.97
C ARG A 319 12.84 11.82 74.65
N ASP A 320 13.74 12.80 74.57
CA ASP A 320 14.52 13.07 73.36
C ASP A 320 15.53 11.92 73.11
N GLU A 321 16.11 11.33 74.16
CA GLU A 321 16.91 10.08 74.08
C GLU A 321 16.08 8.90 73.56
N ALA A 322 14.85 8.72 74.05
CA ALA A 322 13.96 7.64 73.59
C ALA A 322 13.55 7.84 72.12
N LEU A 323 13.22 9.06 71.72
CA LEU A 323 12.92 9.42 70.32
C LEU A 323 14.13 9.19 69.41
N ALA A 324 15.33 9.56 69.84
CA ALA A 324 16.55 9.33 69.08
C ALA A 324 16.83 7.82 68.89
N GLN A 325 16.62 7.02 69.94
CA GLN A 325 16.73 5.55 69.85
C GLN A 325 15.69 4.96 68.91
N GLU A 326 14.44 5.43 68.97
CA GLU A 326 13.36 4.98 68.09
C GLU A 326 13.64 5.31 66.62
N ILE A 327 14.12 6.53 66.34
CA ILE A 327 14.55 6.97 65.00
C ILE A 327 15.70 6.09 64.47
N VAL A 328 16.71 5.79 65.29
CA VAL A 328 17.82 4.90 64.90
C VAL A 328 17.31 3.49 64.61
N LEU A 329 16.39 2.97 65.41
CA LEU A 329 15.80 1.64 65.23
C LEU A 329 14.97 1.56 63.93
N LEU A 330 14.16 2.60 63.66
CA LEU A 330 13.39 2.74 62.42
C LEU A 330 14.31 2.84 61.20
N GLY A 331 15.40 3.61 61.29
CA GLY A 331 16.40 3.69 60.24
C GLY A 331 17.06 2.34 59.96
N ALA A 332 17.47 1.61 61.01
CA ALA A 332 18.06 0.27 60.87
C ALA A 332 17.08 -0.71 60.22
N LYS A 333 15.81 -0.72 60.67
CA LYS A 333 14.75 -1.59 60.13
C LYS A 333 14.43 -1.28 58.66
N LEU A 334 14.34 0.00 58.29
CA LEU A 334 14.10 0.42 56.91
C LEU A 334 15.25 0.01 55.98
N THR A 335 16.49 0.05 56.48
CA THR A 335 17.68 -0.29 55.68
C THR A 335 17.84 -1.80 55.49
N THR A 336 17.50 -2.60 56.50
CA THR A 336 17.68 -4.07 56.47
C THR A 336 16.49 -4.83 55.88
N ASP A 337 15.26 -4.54 56.31
CA ASP A 337 14.12 -5.36 55.88
C ASP A 337 13.68 -5.01 54.45
N THR A 338 13.61 -3.73 54.09
CA THR A 338 13.12 -3.29 52.78
C THR A 338 14.18 -3.38 51.68
N GLY A 339 15.42 -3.00 51.97
CA GLY A 339 16.52 -3.06 51.00
C GLY A 339 16.85 -4.49 50.59
N THR A 340 17.01 -5.39 51.57
CA THR A 340 17.36 -6.79 51.30
C THR A 340 16.20 -7.57 50.68
N ALA A 341 14.95 -7.28 51.05
CA ALA A 341 13.79 -7.93 50.43
C ALA A 341 13.59 -7.52 48.97
N VAL A 342 13.75 -6.23 48.65
CA VAL A 342 13.66 -5.74 47.26
C VAL A 342 14.79 -6.30 46.41
N GLU A 343 16.02 -6.31 46.92
CA GLU A 343 17.16 -6.90 46.20
C GLU A 343 16.96 -8.40 45.96
N THR A 344 16.48 -9.14 46.95
CA THR A 344 16.16 -10.57 46.81
C THR A 344 15.06 -10.81 45.77
N ALA A 345 13.96 -10.06 45.82
CA ALA A 345 12.87 -10.17 44.85
C ALA A 345 13.31 -9.83 43.41
N ILE A 346 14.16 -8.82 43.24
CA ILE A 346 14.74 -8.47 41.94
C ILE A 346 15.65 -9.60 41.43
N VAL A 347 16.47 -10.19 42.29
CA VAL A 347 17.35 -11.30 41.93
C VAL A 347 16.56 -12.56 41.57
N GLU A 348 15.50 -12.88 42.31
CA GLU A 348 14.61 -14.01 42.01
C GLU A 348 13.89 -13.84 40.67
N GLU A 349 13.31 -12.66 40.41
CA GLU A 349 12.66 -12.35 39.13
C GLU A 349 13.66 -12.37 37.97
N ARG A 350 14.87 -11.80 38.15
CA ARG A 350 15.93 -11.88 37.14
C ARG A 350 16.32 -13.32 36.85
N THR A 351 16.45 -14.15 37.88
CA THR A 351 16.78 -15.57 37.73
C THR A 351 15.67 -16.31 37.00
N ALA A 352 14.41 -16.03 37.32
CA ALA A 352 13.25 -16.61 36.65
C ALA A 352 13.19 -16.22 35.16
N ARG A 353 13.43 -14.94 34.83
CA ARG A 353 13.50 -14.47 33.44
C ARG A 353 14.66 -15.08 32.67
N VAL A 354 15.86 -15.10 33.24
CA VAL A 354 17.02 -15.73 32.59
C VAL A 354 16.74 -17.22 32.31
N THR A 355 16.14 -17.94 33.26
CA THR A 355 15.76 -19.35 33.06
C THR A 355 14.71 -19.51 31.95
N ALA A 356 13.73 -18.60 31.88
CA ALA A 356 12.72 -18.59 30.84
C ALA A 356 13.33 -18.29 29.46
N ASP A 357 14.28 -17.34 29.39
CA ASP A 357 15.00 -16.99 28.18
C ASP A 357 15.89 -18.14 27.70
N GLU A 358 16.62 -18.81 28.59
CA GLU A 358 17.39 -20.02 28.28
C GLU A 358 16.49 -21.13 27.71
N ALA A 359 15.32 -21.36 28.31
CA ALA A 359 14.35 -22.33 27.82
C ALA A 359 13.77 -21.94 26.45
N LEU A 360 13.56 -20.64 26.20
CA LEU A 360 13.10 -20.12 24.92
C LEU A 360 14.19 -20.27 23.85
N THR A 361 15.44 -19.96 24.16
CA THR A 361 16.60 -20.17 23.29
C THR A 361 16.74 -21.65 22.91
N LEU A 362 16.66 -22.56 23.88
CA LEU A 362 16.66 -24.00 23.62
C LEU A 362 15.52 -24.43 22.68
N ARG A 363 14.31 -23.87 22.86
CA ARG A 363 13.18 -24.16 21.98
C ARG A 363 13.39 -23.61 20.57
N LEU A 364 13.97 -22.43 20.44
CA LEU A 364 14.36 -21.82 19.16
C LEU A 364 15.41 -22.65 18.43
N ASP A 365 16.44 -23.12 19.13
CA ASP A 365 17.49 -23.98 18.55
C ASP A 365 16.90 -25.31 18.06
N GLN A 366 15.99 -25.90 18.83
CA GLN A 366 15.26 -27.10 18.42
C GLN A 366 14.37 -26.86 17.20
N GLN A 367 13.69 -25.71 17.12
CA GLN A 367 12.90 -25.33 15.95
C GLN A 367 13.79 -25.10 14.73
N ALA A 368 14.90 -24.38 14.87
CA ALA A 368 15.87 -24.16 13.80
C ALA A 368 16.41 -25.50 13.26
N SER A 369 16.72 -26.45 14.14
CA SER A 369 17.14 -27.81 13.74
C SER A 369 16.05 -28.56 12.98
N LYS A 370 14.79 -28.52 13.44
CA LYS A 370 13.65 -29.13 12.75
C LYS A 370 13.39 -28.50 11.39
N ILE A 371 13.51 -27.18 11.28
CA ILE A 371 13.37 -26.45 10.02
C ILE A 371 14.46 -26.91 9.05
N GLY A 372 15.72 -26.95 9.48
CA GLY A 372 16.81 -27.46 8.63
C GLY A 372 16.64 -28.92 8.19
N GLN A 373 16.14 -29.79 9.07
CA GLN A 373 15.80 -31.18 8.71
C GLN A 373 14.64 -31.23 7.69
N ASN A 374 13.60 -30.42 7.87
CA ASN A 374 12.48 -30.37 6.95
C ASN A 374 12.90 -29.82 5.58
N GLU A 375 13.74 -28.77 5.55
CA GLU A 375 14.31 -28.23 4.31
C GLU A 375 15.13 -29.28 3.55
N ALA A 376 15.98 -30.04 4.26
CA ALA A 376 16.72 -31.16 3.67
C ALA A 376 15.79 -32.25 3.13
N ASN A 377 14.81 -32.68 3.92
CA ASN A 377 13.83 -33.69 3.51
C ASN A 377 13.02 -33.24 2.28
N PHE A 378 12.58 -31.98 2.23
CA PHE A 378 11.87 -31.45 1.07
C PHE A 378 12.78 -31.36 -0.16
N SER A 379 14.04 -30.96 0.01
CA SER A 379 15.02 -30.93 -1.07
C SER A 379 15.24 -32.33 -1.65
N ASP A 380 15.40 -33.35 -0.80
CA ASP A 380 15.55 -34.74 -1.20
C ASP A 380 14.30 -35.28 -1.90
N GLN A 381 13.10 -34.94 -1.41
CA GLN A 381 11.84 -35.29 -2.06
C GLN A 381 11.69 -34.65 -3.43
N ILE A 382 11.98 -33.35 -3.55
CA ILE A 382 11.95 -32.64 -4.84
C ILE A 382 12.95 -33.29 -5.81
N LYS A 383 14.17 -33.58 -5.36
CA LYS A 383 15.17 -34.26 -6.18
C LYS A 383 14.68 -35.63 -6.64
N THR A 384 14.09 -36.42 -5.75
CA THR A 384 13.55 -37.74 -6.07
C THR A 384 12.43 -37.65 -7.11
N LEU A 385 11.54 -36.66 -7.00
CA LEU A 385 10.47 -36.44 -7.97
C LEU A 385 11.00 -35.97 -9.33
N VAL A 386 11.99 -35.08 -9.35
CA VAL A 386 12.65 -34.63 -10.59
C VAL A 386 13.37 -35.79 -11.29
N ASP A 387 14.09 -36.62 -10.53
CA ASP A 387 14.76 -37.80 -11.07
C ASP A 387 13.74 -38.82 -11.63
N ALA A 388 12.60 -39.01 -10.95
CA ALA A 388 11.50 -39.84 -11.43
C ALA A 388 10.84 -39.30 -12.70
N ASP A 389 10.61 -37.98 -12.79
CA ASP A 389 10.03 -37.32 -13.96
C ASP A 389 10.98 -37.39 -15.17
N SER A 390 12.28 -37.21 -14.95
CA SER A 390 13.31 -37.42 -15.97
C SER A 390 13.33 -38.86 -16.50
N SER A 391 13.21 -39.85 -15.61
CA SER A 391 13.09 -41.26 -16.00
C SER A 391 11.80 -41.53 -16.78
N LEU A 392 10.68 -40.94 -16.38
CA LEU A 392 9.40 -41.09 -17.05
C LEU A 392 9.46 -40.47 -18.46
N SER A 393 10.01 -39.27 -18.59
CA SER A 393 10.24 -38.61 -19.87
C SER A 393 11.09 -39.47 -20.80
N THR A 394 12.19 -40.04 -20.30
CA THR A 394 13.04 -40.97 -21.06
C THR A 394 12.27 -42.22 -21.52
N ARG A 395 11.43 -42.80 -20.64
CA ARG A 395 10.57 -43.94 -20.99
C ARG A 395 9.57 -43.59 -22.09
N ILE A 396 8.94 -42.42 -22.01
CA ILE A 396 8.00 -41.93 -23.01
C ILE A 396 8.69 -41.76 -24.37
N THR A 397 9.85 -41.11 -24.42
CA THR A 397 10.64 -40.95 -25.65
C THR A 397 11.03 -42.31 -26.25
N ASN A 398 11.48 -43.25 -25.43
CA ASN A 398 11.82 -44.60 -25.88
C ASN A 398 10.61 -45.36 -26.42
N GLN A 399 9.46 -45.26 -25.74
CA GLN A 399 8.21 -45.87 -26.20
C GLN A 399 7.74 -45.27 -27.53
N GLN A 400 7.84 -43.94 -27.69
CA GLN A 400 7.52 -43.27 -28.94
C GLN A 400 8.39 -43.78 -30.10
N ALA A 401 9.71 -43.88 -29.89
CA ALA A 401 10.62 -44.43 -30.89
C ALA A 401 10.31 -45.90 -31.25
N GLN A 402 9.94 -46.72 -30.26
CA GLN A 402 9.51 -48.10 -30.51
C GLN A 402 8.22 -48.16 -31.35
N TRP A 403 7.24 -47.30 -31.08
CA TRP A 403 6.00 -47.22 -31.87
C TRP A 403 6.24 -46.75 -33.29
N GLU A 404 7.09 -45.74 -33.49
CA GLU A 404 7.48 -45.28 -34.83
C GLU A 404 8.18 -46.41 -35.61
N SER A 405 9.11 -47.13 -34.98
CA SER A 405 9.79 -48.27 -35.59
C SER A 405 8.82 -49.41 -35.96
N PHE A 406 7.93 -49.80 -35.04
CA PHE A 406 6.93 -50.84 -35.30
C PHE A 406 5.98 -50.44 -36.44
N THR A 407 5.49 -49.20 -36.41
CA THR A 407 4.56 -48.67 -37.42
C THR A 407 5.23 -48.64 -38.78
N ASN A 408 6.44 -48.09 -38.89
CA ASN A 408 7.20 -48.08 -40.14
C ASN A 408 7.49 -49.49 -40.63
N GLY A 409 7.87 -50.42 -39.74
CA GLY A 409 8.08 -51.82 -40.09
C GLY A 409 6.83 -52.49 -40.66
N LYS A 410 5.65 -52.23 -40.09
CA LYS A 410 4.36 -52.72 -40.62
C LYS A 410 4.01 -52.09 -41.96
N VAL A 411 4.17 -50.77 -42.11
CA VAL A 411 3.94 -50.07 -43.38
C VAL A 411 4.84 -50.64 -44.48
N THR A 412 6.14 -50.83 -44.23
CA THR A 412 7.06 -51.44 -45.19
C THR A 412 6.69 -52.88 -45.53
N ALA A 413 6.28 -53.68 -44.54
CA ALA A 413 5.85 -55.06 -44.79
C ALA A 413 4.57 -55.13 -45.64
N ILE A 414 3.59 -54.26 -45.37
CA ILE A 414 2.36 -54.13 -46.16
C ILE A 414 2.69 -53.64 -47.58
N ASP A 415 3.51 -52.60 -47.73
CA ASP A 415 3.96 -52.10 -49.04
C ASP A 415 4.63 -53.20 -49.88
N ARG A 416 5.51 -54.00 -49.26
CA ARG A 416 6.12 -55.17 -49.92
C ARG A 416 5.07 -56.19 -50.37
N SER A 417 4.16 -56.56 -49.48
CA SER A 417 3.12 -57.55 -49.79
C SER A 417 2.19 -57.07 -50.91
N ILE A 418 1.82 -55.79 -50.93
CA ILE A 418 1.04 -55.19 -52.02
C ILE A 418 1.82 -55.25 -53.35
N ARG A 419 3.12 -54.93 -53.34
CA ARG A 419 3.97 -55.00 -54.54
C ARG A 419 4.09 -56.42 -55.08
N GLU A 420 4.25 -57.41 -54.20
CA GLU A 420 4.29 -58.83 -54.59
C GLU A 420 2.97 -59.26 -55.23
N VAL A 421 1.81 -58.93 -54.63
CA VAL A 421 0.49 -59.26 -55.20
C VAL A 421 0.27 -58.59 -56.57
N ILE A 422 0.67 -57.34 -56.73
CA ILE A 422 0.58 -56.63 -58.02
C ILE A 422 1.48 -57.30 -59.06
N ALA A 423 2.74 -57.61 -58.71
CA ALA A 423 3.68 -58.26 -59.63
C ALA A 423 3.24 -59.68 -60.03
N ASP A 424 2.70 -60.45 -59.10
CA ASP A 424 2.11 -61.76 -59.38
C ASP A 424 0.89 -61.64 -60.29
N GLY A 425 0.03 -60.64 -60.03
CA GLY A 425 -1.12 -60.32 -60.88
C GLY A 425 -0.71 -59.94 -62.31
N ASP A 426 0.29 -59.08 -62.45
CA ASP A 426 0.84 -58.68 -63.75
C ASP A 426 1.50 -59.86 -64.47
N THR A 427 2.19 -60.74 -63.74
CA THR A 427 2.78 -61.98 -64.30
C THR A 427 1.69 -62.92 -64.80
N ALA A 428 0.61 -63.12 -64.03
CA ALA A 428 -0.52 -63.94 -64.44
C ALA A 428 -1.27 -63.34 -65.65
N LEU A 429 -1.43 -62.02 -65.69
CA LEU A 429 -1.96 -61.31 -66.86
C LEU A 429 -1.05 -61.47 -68.08
N GLY A 430 0.27 -61.33 -67.91
CA GLY A 430 1.27 -61.58 -68.95
C GLY A 430 1.17 -62.99 -69.52
N GLN A 431 1.11 -64.02 -68.66
CA GLN A 431 0.92 -65.41 -69.09
C GLN A 431 -0.40 -65.63 -69.84
N ARG A 432 -1.50 -64.99 -69.41
CA ARG A 432 -2.79 -65.04 -70.13
C ARG A 432 -2.69 -64.38 -71.50
N ILE A 433 -1.98 -63.26 -71.61
CA ILE A 433 -1.70 -62.56 -72.86
C ILE A 433 -0.85 -63.45 -73.78
N ASP A 434 0.21 -64.07 -73.27
CA ASP A 434 1.07 -64.98 -74.03
C ASP A 434 0.29 -66.22 -74.51
N THR A 435 -0.55 -66.80 -73.65
CA THR A 435 -1.43 -67.92 -74.01
C THR A 435 -2.40 -67.52 -75.11
N LEU A 436 -3.04 -66.35 -74.99
CA LEU A 436 -3.93 -65.83 -76.03
C LEU A 436 -3.14 -65.62 -77.33
N SER A 437 -1.98 -64.96 -77.26
CA SER A 437 -1.08 -64.71 -78.39
C SER A 437 -0.70 -66.01 -79.10
N ALA A 438 -0.38 -67.08 -78.35
CA ALA A 438 -0.10 -68.40 -78.89
C ALA A 438 -1.34 -69.06 -79.52
N GLN A 439 -2.52 -68.95 -78.91
CA GLN A 439 -3.78 -69.46 -79.47
C GLN A 439 -4.17 -68.76 -80.78
N VAL A 440 -3.89 -67.46 -80.91
CA VAL A 440 -4.19 -66.68 -82.12
C VAL A 440 -3.01 -66.59 -83.10
N GLY A 441 -1.88 -67.23 -82.79
CA GLY A 441 -0.65 -67.26 -83.59
C GLY A 441 0.05 -65.90 -83.77
N GLY A 442 -0.20 -64.94 -82.88
CA GLY A 442 0.31 -63.57 -83.00
C GLY A 442 -0.17 -62.86 -84.27
N ALA A 443 0.60 -61.87 -84.74
CA ALA A 443 0.27 -61.13 -85.97
C ALA A 443 0.22 -62.04 -87.20
N ASP A 444 1.09 -63.05 -87.26
CA ASP A 444 1.18 -64.01 -88.36
C ASP A 444 -0.01 -64.99 -88.37
N GLY A 445 -0.52 -65.38 -87.21
CA GLY A 445 -1.70 -66.23 -87.07
C GLY A 445 -2.98 -65.52 -87.49
N TRP A 446 -3.16 -64.24 -87.12
CA TRP A 446 -4.26 -63.43 -87.65
C TRP A 446 -4.15 -63.26 -89.16
N GLN A 447 -2.95 -63.04 -89.69
CA GLN A 447 -2.73 -62.95 -91.14
C GLN A 447 -3.01 -64.29 -91.84
N ALA A 448 -2.60 -65.41 -91.27
CA ALA A 448 -2.83 -66.74 -91.81
C ALA A 448 -4.33 -67.12 -91.75
N ALA A 449 -5.02 -66.88 -90.64
CA ALA A 449 -6.46 -67.08 -90.52
C ALA A 449 -7.24 -66.19 -91.49
N LEU A 450 -6.82 -64.93 -91.67
CA LEU A 450 -7.41 -64.02 -92.65
C LEU A 450 -7.10 -64.42 -94.09
N GLN A 451 -5.89 -64.91 -94.38
CA GLN A 451 -5.53 -65.44 -95.69
C GLN A 451 -6.30 -66.72 -96.00
N GLU A 452 -6.48 -67.60 -95.01
CA GLU A 452 -7.28 -68.82 -95.14
C GLU A 452 -8.76 -68.48 -95.34
N GLU A 453 -9.34 -67.55 -94.58
CA GLU A 453 -10.69 -67.05 -94.84
C GLU A 453 -10.79 -66.38 -96.22
N ARG A 454 -9.78 -65.62 -96.65
CA ARG A 454 -9.72 -65.05 -98.00
C ARG A 454 -9.62 -66.14 -99.07
N ARG A 455 -8.88 -67.22 -98.84
CA ARG A 455 -8.75 -68.37 -99.74
C ARG A 455 -10.06 -69.14 -99.79
N VAL A 456 -10.66 -69.47 -98.64
CA VAL A 456 -11.96 -70.13 -98.53
C VAL A 456 -13.04 -69.28 -99.19
N ARG A 457 -13.05 -67.95 -99.00
CA ARG A 457 -13.96 -67.06 -99.73
C ARG A 457 -13.63 -66.98 -101.22
N ALA A 458 -12.37 -66.94 -101.63
CA ALA A 458 -12.01 -66.96 -103.05
C ALA A 458 -12.36 -68.30 -103.72
N GLU A 459 -12.32 -69.41 -102.99
CA GLU A 459 -12.75 -70.73 -103.43
C GLU A 459 -14.25 -70.90 -103.40
N GLN A 460 -14.95 -70.35 -102.40
CA GLN A 460 -16.40 -70.23 -102.38
C GLN A 460 -16.86 -69.32 -103.51
N ASP A 461 -16.21 -68.18 -103.76
CA ASP A 461 -16.45 -67.28 -104.87
C ASP A 461 -16.05 -67.92 -106.19
N GLY A 462 -15.02 -68.78 -106.22
CA GLY A 462 -14.62 -69.57 -107.37
C GLY A 462 -15.63 -70.69 -107.66
N SER A 463 -16.15 -71.37 -106.64
CA SER A 463 -17.21 -72.38 -106.74
C SER A 463 -18.55 -71.74 -107.04
N LEU A 464 -18.86 -70.59 -106.47
CA LEU A 464 -20.03 -69.76 -106.78
C LEU A 464 -19.87 -69.19 -108.17
N SER A 465 -18.68 -68.76 -108.59
CA SER A 465 -18.38 -68.33 -109.95
C SER A 465 -18.48 -69.52 -110.90
N GLN A 466 -18.10 -70.74 -110.51
CA GLN A 466 -18.32 -71.96 -111.30
C GLN A 466 -19.79 -72.38 -111.30
N GLN A 467 -20.55 -72.18 -110.22
CA GLN A 467 -22.00 -72.38 -110.19
C GLN A 467 -22.69 -71.32 -111.04
N ILE A 468 -22.23 -70.07 -111.00
CA ILE A 468 -22.64 -68.97 -111.85
C ILE A 468 -22.18 -69.22 -113.27
N VAL A 469 -21.01 -69.81 -113.55
CA VAL A 469 -20.51 -70.15 -114.89
C VAL A 469 -21.19 -71.42 -115.39
N ASN A 470 -21.58 -72.37 -114.55
CA ASN A 470 -22.39 -73.52 -114.94
C ASN A 470 -23.84 -73.09 -115.16
N ALA A 471 -24.36 -72.19 -114.33
CA ALA A 471 -25.61 -71.48 -114.57
C ALA A 471 -25.48 -70.64 -115.84
N THR A 472 -24.39 -69.91 -116.05
CA THR A 472 -24.09 -69.03 -117.20
C THR A 472 -23.57 -69.81 -118.40
N ALA A 473 -23.25 -71.09 -118.32
CA ALA A 473 -23.04 -71.99 -119.46
C ALA A 473 -24.38 -72.63 -119.82
N GLY A 474 -25.21 -72.89 -118.80
CA GLY A 474 -26.64 -73.12 -118.94
C GLY A 474 -27.42 -71.92 -119.50
N TYR A 475 -26.97 -70.68 -119.24
CA TYR A 475 -27.58 -69.41 -119.67
C TYR A 475 -26.77 -68.69 -120.76
N GLY A 476 -25.55 -69.11 -121.08
CA GLY A 476 -24.62 -68.49 -122.04
C GLY A 476 -24.47 -69.29 -123.33
N ASN A 477 -24.92 -70.54 -123.36
CA ASN A 477 -25.58 -71.05 -124.57
C ASN A 477 -26.86 -70.26 -124.92
N ARG A 478 -27.37 -69.38 -124.03
CA ARG A 478 -28.69 -68.73 -124.18
C ARG A 478 -28.71 -67.23 -124.41
N PHE A 479 -27.63 -66.46 -124.21
CA PHE A 479 -27.65 -65.01 -124.48
C PHE A 479 -26.44 -64.52 -125.30
N VAL A 480 -26.02 -65.42 -126.20
CA VAL A 480 -25.10 -65.38 -127.36
C VAL A 480 -23.56 -65.44 -127.19
N ALA A 481 -22.91 -65.49 -126.03
CA ALA A 481 -23.20 -64.83 -124.76
C ALA A 481 -21.89 -64.36 -124.12
N ILE A 482 -21.34 -63.27 -124.68
CA ILE A 482 -20.46 -62.30 -124.00
C ILE A 482 -18.99 -62.76 -123.87
N GLU A 483 -18.27 -62.62 -124.98
CA GLU A 483 -16.82 -62.89 -125.16
C GLU A 483 -15.98 -61.59 -125.30
N GLN A 484 -16.33 -60.47 -124.63
CA GLN A 484 -15.60 -59.20 -124.84
C GLN A 484 -15.53 -58.32 -123.58
N ASN A 485 -14.56 -58.53 -122.68
CA ASN A 485 -13.82 -57.48 -121.94
C ASN A 485 -13.01 -58.03 -120.75
N ILE A 486 -11.74 -58.40 -120.99
CA ILE A 486 -10.68 -58.25 -119.99
C ILE A 486 -9.78 -57.11 -120.47
N GLY A 487 -9.68 -56.04 -119.68
CA GLY A 487 -8.55 -55.10 -119.67
C GLY A 487 -8.78 -53.72 -120.29
N ALA A 488 -8.90 -52.69 -119.44
CA ALA A 488 -8.57 -51.32 -119.84
C ALA A 488 -8.03 -50.49 -118.66
N GLN A 489 -6.75 -50.12 -118.82
CA GLN A 489 -6.14 -48.84 -118.44
C GLN A 489 -5.51 -48.66 -117.06
N ALA A 490 -4.22 -49.01 -117.02
CA ALA A 490 -3.19 -48.17 -116.40
C ALA A 490 -2.90 -46.92 -117.26
N ASN A 491 -2.37 -45.90 -116.57
CA ASN A 491 -1.67 -44.71 -117.03
C ASN A 491 -2.53 -43.49 -117.35
N ALA A 492 -2.23 -42.35 -116.71
CA ALA A 492 -1.26 -41.41 -117.29
C ALA A 492 -1.03 -40.15 -116.41
N ILE A 493 0.24 -39.77 -116.28
CA ILE A 493 0.77 -38.38 -116.24
C ILE A 493 0.77 -37.63 -114.89
N GLY A 494 2.00 -37.35 -114.43
CA GLY A 494 2.37 -35.99 -114.04
C GLY A 494 2.30 -35.61 -112.56
N GLY A 495 3.24 -36.12 -111.75
CA GLY A 495 3.80 -35.34 -110.64
C GLY A 495 2.96 -35.10 -109.39
N LEU A 496 1.81 -35.77 -109.22
CA LEU A 496 1.01 -35.71 -108.00
C LEU A 496 0.56 -37.13 -107.64
N ASN A 497 1.20 -37.73 -106.64
CA ASN A 497 0.99 -39.14 -106.30
C ASN A 497 -0.32 -39.34 -105.52
N ALA A 498 -1.12 -40.30 -105.97
CA ALA A 498 -2.32 -40.87 -105.35
C ALA A 498 -3.26 -39.88 -104.63
N GLN A 499 -4.28 -39.41 -105.34
CA GLN A 499 -5.44 -38.78 -104.71
C GLN A 499 -6.63 -39.73 -104.78
N TYR A 500 -7.24 -40.00 -103.63
CA TYR A 500 -8.56 -40.60 -103.56
C TYR A 500 -9.50 -39.57 -102.96
N THR A 501 -10.48 -39.12 -103.74
CA THR A 501 -11.47 -38.14 -103.27
C THR A 501 -12.86 -38.65 -103.57
N ILE A 502 -13.73 -38.53 -102.58
CA ILE A 502 -15.17 -38.69 -102.76
C ILE A 502 -15.76 -37.31 -102.50
N ARG A 503 -16.39 -36.72 -103.53
CA ARG A 503 -17.03 -35.41 -103.44
C ARG A 503 -18.47 -35.51 -103.88
N ILE A 504 -19.35 -34.95 -103.07
CA ILE A 504 -20.73 -34.69 -103.42
C ILE A 504 -20.89 -33.16 -103.42
N ASN A 505 -21.15 -32.59 -104.59
CA ASN A 505 -21.48 -31.19 -104.75
C ASN A 505 -22.97 -31.09 -105.00
N ASN A 506 -23.69 -30.46 -104.08
CA ASN A 506 -25.11 -30.19 -104.23
C ASN A 506 -25.35 -28.69 -104.05
N GLU A 507 -25.67 -28.00 -105.15
CA GLU A 507 -26.03 -26.57 -105.18
C GLU A 507 -25.03 -25.63 -104.48
N GLY A 508 -23.73 -25.90 -104.62
CA GLY A 508 -22.66 -25.03 -104.10
C GLY A 508 -22.23 -25.33 -102.67
N ARG A 509 -22.86 -26.29 -101.99
CA ARG A 509 -22.33 -26.89 -100.76
C ARG A 509 -21.60 -28.18 -101.09
N ILE A 510 -20.30 -28.21 -100.77
CA ILE A 510 -19.43 -29.36 -101.01
C ILE A 510 -19.33 -30.14 -99.69
N ALA A 511 -19.73 -31.41 -99.74
CA ALA A 511 -19.48 -32.36 -98.67
C ALA A 511 -18.62 -33.50 -99.22
N GLY A 512 -17.53 -33.81 -98.54
CA GLY A 512 -16.64 -34.87 -98.96
C GLY A 512 -15.36 -34.94 -98.14
N PHE A 513 -14.60 -36.00 -98.41
CA PHE A 513 -13.28 -36.16 -97.83
C PHE A 513 -12.28 -36.59 -98.90
N GLY A 514 -11.02 -36.19 -98.68
CA GLY A 514 -9.93 -36.51 -99.58
C GLY A 514 -8.74 -37.06 -98.80
N LEU A 515 -8.06 -38.02 -99.43
CA LEU A 515 -6.73 -38.48 -99.04
C LEU A 515 -5.75 -38.01 -100.09
N ALA A 516 -4.75 -37.27 -99.65
CA ALA A 516 -3.63 -36.84 -100.48
C ALA A 516 -2.32 -37.25 -99.82
N SER A 517 -1.36 -37.71 -100.62
CA SER A 517 -0.01 -38.02 -100.16
C SER A 517 1.01 -37.35 -101.05
N ASN A 518 1.77 -36.39 -100.49
CA ASN A 518 2.80 -35.68 -101.24
C ASN A 518 3.97 -35.31 -100.34
N ASN A 519 5.21 -35.52 -100.81
CA ASN A 519 6.47 -35.15 -100.14
C ASN A 519 6.53 -35.47 -98.63
N GLY A 520 6.12 -36.67 -98.25
CA GLY A 520 6.21 -37.14 -96.85
C GLY A 520 5.10 -36.64 -95.92
N VAL A 521 4.14 -35.88 -96.45
CA VAL A 521 2.94 -35.45 -95.71
C VAL A 521 1.74 -36.24 -96.23
N SER A 522 1.05 -36.92 -95.32
CA SER A 522 -0.26 -37.52 -95.58
C SER A 522 -1.33 -36.60 -95.02
N GLU A 523 -2.25 -36.16 -95.86
CA GLU A 523 -3.33 -35.27 -95.47
C GLU A 523 -4.68 -35.97 -95.61
N PHE A 524 -5.48 -35.89 -94.55
CA PHE A 524 -6.91 -36.18 -94.57
C PHE A 524 -7.66 -34.86 -94.37
N ALA A 525 -8.34 -34.41 -95.41
CA ALA A 525 -9.11 -33.18 -95.39
C ALA A 525 -10.61 -33.48 -95.52
N VAL A 526 -11.41 -32.87 -94.64
CA VAL A 526 -12.87 -32.96 -94.64
C VAL A 526 -13.44 -31.56 -94.89
N ALA A 527 -14.27 -31.42 -95.92
CA ALA A 527 -15.01 -30.20 -96.18
C ALA A 527 -16.48 -30.43 -95.83
N ALA A 528 -16.98 -29.73 -94.80
CA ALA A 528 -18.37 -29.80 -94.36
C ALA A 528 -18.76 -28.57 -93.51
N ASP A 529 -20.05 -28.20 -93.52
CA ASP A 529 -20.62 -27.15 -92.64
C ASP A 529 -20.66 -27.59 -91.16
N ARG A 530 -20.77 -28.91 -90.91
CA ARG A 530 -20.79 -29.54 -89.59
C ARG A 530 -20.14 -30.91 -89.69
N PHE A 531 -19.11 -31.16 -88.88
CA PHE A 531 -18.51 -32.48 -88.72
C PHE A 531 -18.81 -32.99 -87.31
N LEU A 532 -19.42 -34.17 -87.19
CA LEU A 532 -19.78 -34.74 -85.89
C LEU A 532 -19.43 -36.22 -85.82
N VAL A 533 -19.01 -36.65 -84.64
CA VAL A 533 -18.80 -38.06 -84.26
C VAL A 533 -19.74 -38.36 -83.11
N ALA A 534 -20.67 -39.29 -83.31
CA ALA A 534 -21.66 -39.68 -82.32
C ALA A 534 -21.59 -41.19 -82.03
N ALA A 535 -21.85 -41.57 -80.78
CA ALA A 535 -21.99 -42.96 -80.39
C ALA A 535 -23.37 -43.50 -80.80
N PRO A 536 -23.51 -44.79 -81.17
CA PRO A 536 -24.80 -45.36 -81.54
C PRO A 536 -25.83 -45.21 -80.40
N GLY A 537 -27.00 -44.65 -80.70
CA GLY A 537 -28.11 -44.52 -79.74
C GLY A 537 -28.12 -43.28 -78.85
N TYR A 538 -27.15 -42.36 -78.99
CA TYR A 538 -27.16 -41.07 -78.27
C TYR A 538 -27.49 -39.91 -79.20
N ALA A 539 -28.34 -38.99 -78.74
CA ALA A 539 -28.77 -37.82 -79.50
C ALA A 539 -27.69 -36.72 -79.62
N GLU A 540 -26.65 -36.77 -78.78
CA GLU A 540 -25.61 -35.74 -78.71
C GLU A 540 -24.23 -36.28 -79.15
N PRO A 541 -23.48 -35.52 -79.96
CA PRO A 541 -22.18 -35.95 -80.45
C PRO A 541 -21.10 -35.89 -79.37
N VAL A 542 -20.15 -36.81 -79.43
CA VAL A 542 -18.97 -36.87 -78.53
C VAL A 542 -17.92 -35.85 -78.95
N PHE A 543 -17.84 -35.57 -80.26
CA PHE A 543 -17.01 -34.54 -80.86
C PHE A 543 -17.78 -33.85 -81.99
N GLU A 544 -17.80 -32.52 -81.99
CA GLU A 544 -18.44 -31.74 -83.04
C GLU A 544 -17.62 -30.51 -83.42
N ILE A 545 -17.49 -30.28 -84.71
CA ILE A 545 -17.01 -29.02 -85.29
C ILE A 545 -18.19 -28.38 -86.01
N VAL A 546 -18.64 -27.22 -85.52
CA VAL A 546 -19.74 -26.46 -86.12
C VAL A 546 -19.49 -24.97 -85.92
N GLY A 547 -19.70 -24.18 -86.98
CA GLY A 547 -19.51 -22.73 -86.91
C GLY A 547 -18.09 -22.29 -86.51
N GLY A 548 -17.08 -23.10 -86.86
CA GLY A 548 -15.66 -22.83 -86.53
C GLY A 548 -15.27 -23.12 -85.09
N GLN A 549 -16.16 -23.66 -84.26
CA GLN A 549 -15.87 -24.03 -82.87
C GLN A 549 -15.84 -25.55 -82.69
N VAL A 550 -14.90 -26.02 -81.89
CA VAL A 550 -14.88 -27.40 -81.39
C VAL A 550 -15.76 -27.47 -80.13
N ARG A 551 -16.74 -28.37 -80.13
CA ARG A 551 -17.61 -28.65 -78.99
C ARG A 551 -17.42 -30.08 -78.54
N MET A 552 -17.13 -30.24 -77.24
CA MET A 552 -17.03 -31.54 -76.58
C MET A 552 -17.45 -31.42 -75.11
N ARG A 553 -18.10 -32.46 -74.57
CA ARG A 553 -18.58 -32.48 -73.18
C ARG A 553 -17.47 -32.73 -72.17
N GLN A 554 -16.54 -33.61 -72.52
CA GLN A 554 -15.43 -34.02 -71.66
C GLN A 554 -14.19 -34.27 -72.51
N ALA A 555 -13.03 -33.82 -72.01
CA ALA A 555 -11.74 -34.11 -72.59
C ALA A 555 -10.86 -34.81 -71.54
N ILE A 556 -10.24 -35.92 -71.92
CA ILE A 556 -9.19 -36.59 -71.14
C ILE A 556 -7.92 -36.46 -71.98
N VAL A 557 -6.94 -35.70 -71.48
CA VAL A 557 -5.72 -35.34 -72.22
C VAL A 557 -4.51 -35.47 -71.30
N ASP A 558 -3.41 -36.01 -71.82
CA ASP A 558 -2.15 -36.16 -71.09
C ASP A 558 -1.44 -34.80 -70.91
N ARG A 559 -1.43 -33.99 -71.98
CA ARG A 559 -0.91 -32.61 -71.95
C ARG A 559 -1.76 -31.67 -72.80
N LEU A 560 -2.23 -30.59 -72.18
CA LEU A 560 -2.96 -29.50 -72.85
C LEU A 560 -2.13 -28.22 -72.83
N THR A 561 -1.88 -27.63 -74.00
CA THR A 561 -1.25 -26.30 -74.13
C THR A 561 -2.31 -25.31 -74.60
N VAL A 562 -2.54 -24.23 -73.83
CA VAL A 562 -3.48 -23.15 -74.16
C VAL A 562 -2.75 -21.82 -74.03
N ASP A 563 -2.82 -20.97 -75.06
CA ASP A 563 -2.19 -19.64 -75.05
C ASP A 563 -3.01 -18.64 -74.22
N GLN A 564 -4.34 -18.65 -74.38
CA GLN A 564 -5.30 -17.89 -73.57
C GLN A 564 -6.53 -18.74 -73.25
N GLY A 565 -6.77 -19.02 -71.97
CA GLY A 565 -7.89 -19.86 -71.51
C GLY A 565 -8.71 -19.17 -70.43
N GLN A 566 -10.04 -19.14 -70.60
CA GLN A 566 -10.98 -18.75 -69.54
C GLN A 566 -11.56 -20.01 -68.89
N ILE A 567 -11.29 -20.20 -67.59
CA ILE A 567 -11.77 -21.34 -66.81
C ILE A 567 -12.64 -20.80 -65.69
N ARG A 568 -13.93 -21.19 -65.68
CA ARG A 568 -14.87 -20.75 -64.65
C ARG A 568 -14.49 -21.26 -63.26
N ASN A 569 -14.17 -22.55 -63.15
CA ASN A 569 -13.69 -23.21 -61.92
C ASN A 569 -12.52 -24.12 -62.27
N LEU A 570 -11.33 -23.85 -61.71
CA LEU A 570 -10.13 -24.67 -61.90
C LEU A 570 -9.89 -25.54 -60.65
N GLN A 571 -9.84 -26.85 -60.82
CA GLN A 571 -9.38 -27.79 -59.80
C GLN A 571 -8.13 -28.50 -60.33
N VAL A 572 -7.02 -28.37 -59.61
CA VAL A 572 -5.73 -28.96 -59.94
C VAL A 572 -5.06 -29.48 -58.68
N ASP A 573 -4.33 -30.58 -58.78
CA ASP A 573 -3.53 -31.11 -57.65
C ASP A 573 -2.30 -30.22 -57.38
N THR A 574 -1.70 -29.64 -58.42
CA THR A 574 -0.57 -28.71 -58.27
C THR A 574 -0.63 -27.62 -59.35
N LEU A 575 -0.62 -26.35 -58.92
CA LEU A 575 -0.56 -25.19 -59.80
C LEU A 575 0.88 -24.66 -59.87
N GLN A 576 1.53 -24.73 -61.04
CA GLN A 576 2.88 -24.20 -61.24
C GLN A 576 2.83 -22.85 -61.98
N ILE A 577 3.24 -21.77 -61.32
CA ILE A 577 3.30 -20.42 -61.89
C ILE A 577 4.76 -19.97 -61.94
N ARG A 578 5.29 -19.73 -63.15
CA ARG A 578 6.64 -19.18 -63.34
C ARG A 578 6.69 -17.74 -62.82
N GLY A 579 7.50 -17.47 -61.80
CA GLY A 579 7.62 -16.14 -61.18
C GLY A 579 6.69 -15.87 -59.99
N GLY A 580 5.96 -16.88 -59.50
CA GLY A 580 5.33 -16.84 -58.18
C GLY A 580 4.23 -15.79 -57.95
N ALA A 581 3.70 -15.16 -59.01
CA ALA A 581 2.66 -14.15 -58.90
C ALA A 581 1.29 -14.78 -58.58
N VAL A 582 1.09 -15.23 -57.35
CA VAL A 582 -0.23 -15.22 -56.71
C VAL A 582 -0.23 -14.03 -55.77
N THR A 583 -0.56 -12.85 -56.32
CA THR A 583 -0.72 -11.62 -55.53
C THR A 583 -2.10 -11.63 -54.91
N ILE A 584 -2.28 -12.30 -53.78
CA ILE A 584 -3.45 -12.05 -52.93
C ILE A 584 -2.94 -11.58 -51.58
N MET A 585 -3.15 -10.29 -51.32
CA MET A 585 -3.07 -9.66 -50.01
C MET A 585 -3.97 -10.45 -49.05
N HIS A 586 -3.43 -11.01 -47.97
CA HIS A 586 -4.26 -11.68 -46.99
C HIS A 586 -5.01 -10.61 -46.20
N VAL A 587 -6.23 -10.28 -46.66
CA VAL A 587 -7.14 -9.35 -46.00
C VAL A 587 -8.04 -10.16 -45.09
N LEU A 588 -7.86 -10.01 -43.79
CA LEU A 588 -8.79 -10.52 -42.79
C LEU A 588 -9.61 -9.34 -42.26
N THR A 589 -10.90 -9.57 -42.06
CA THR A 589 -11.77 -8.63 -41.37
C THR A 589 -12.19 -9.20 -40.03
N ALA A 590 -12.33 -8.34 -39.03
CA ALA A 590 -12.89 -8.71 -37.72
C ALA A 590 -14.24 -8.02 -37.53
N GLY A 591 -15.10 -8.62 -36.69
CA GLY A 591 -16.37 -8.02 -36.33
C GLY A 591 -16.21 -6.80 -35.41
N ASP A 592 -17.20 -5.91 -35.43
CA ASP A 592 -17.24 -4.76 -34.54
C ASP A 592 -17.12 -5.18 -33.07
N THR A 593 -16.22 -4.52 -32.34
CA THR A 593 -15.94 -4.83 -30.94
C THR A 593 -16.38 -3.69 -30.04
N TYR A 594 -17.20 -4.01 -29.05
CA TYR A 594 -17.53 -3.11 -27.94
C TYR A 594 -16.42 -3.13 -26.89
N VAL A 595 -15.98 -1.95 -26.46
CA VAL A 595 -14.95 -1.81 -25.43
C VAL A 595 -15.47 -0.89 -24.33
N ALA A 596 -15.61 -1.44 -23.12
CA ALA A 596 -16.10 -0.68 -21.97
C ALA A 596 -15.03 0.29 -21.44
N ALA A 597 -15.45 1.41 -20.86
CA ALA A 597 -14.59 2.41 -20.25
C ALA A 597 -13.58 1.77 -19.26
N ASN A 598 -12.33 2.21 -19.29
CA ASN A 598 -11.23 1.73 -18.44
C ASN A 598 -10.92 0.22 -18.52
N THR A 599 -11.46 -0.49 -19.51
CA THR A 599 -11.12 -1.91 -19.74
C THR A 599 -10.12 -2.05 -20.88
N ALA A 600 -9.30 -3.09 -20.85
CA ALA A 600 -8.41 -3.43 -21.95
C ALA A 600 -8.94 -4.70 -22.63
N VAL A 601 -9.42 -4.59 -23.87
CA VAL A 601 -10.07 -5.68 -24.59
C VAL A 601 -9.27 -6.00 -25.85
N ASN A 602 -9.02 -7.30 -26.09
CA ASN A 602 -8.50 -7.76 -27.38
C ASN A 602 -9.62 -7.60 -28.42
N VAL A 603 -9.45 -6.66 -29.34
CA VAL A 603 -10.35 -6.39 -30.46
C VAL A 603 -10.36 -7.56 -31.43
N PHE A 604 -9.18 -8.14 -31.67
CA PHE A 604 -9.04 -9.41 -32.37
C PHE A 604 -7.74 -10.09 -31.98
N GLU A 605 -7.68 -11.38 -32.24
CA GLU A 605 -6.47 -12.19 -32.29
C GLU A 605 -6.58 -13.13 -33.50
N THR A 606 -5.56 -13.13 -34.34
CA THR A 606 -5.50 -14.01 -35.52
C THR A 606 -4.83 -15.34 -35.18
N GLY A 607 -5.13 -16.39 -35.95
CA GLY A 607 -4.30 -17.59 -36.00
C GLY A 607 -2.94 -17.31 -36.64
N TRP A 608 -2.12 -18.35 -36.82
CA TRP A 608 -0.86 -18.23 -37.55
C TRP A 608 -1.11 -17.90 -39.02
N LEU A 609 -0.50 -16.81 -39.49
CA LEU A 609 -0.56 -16.34 -40.86
C LEU A 609 0.82 -16.52 -41.49
N THR A 610 0.89 -17.28 -42.57
CA THR A 610 2.15 -17.56 -43.27
C THR A 610 2.71 -16.30 -43.91
N ILE A 611 4.02 -16.06 -43.73
CA ILE A 611 4.76 -15.00 -44.42
C ILE A 611 5.48 -15.61 -45.63
N GLY A 612 5.23 -15.07 -46.82
CA GLY A 612 5.86 -15.56 -48.04
C GLY A 612 5.52 -17.03 -48.32
N ASP A 613 6.53 -17.90 -48.39
CA ASP A 613 6.39 -19.34 -48.63
C ASP A 613 6.44 -20.21 -47.36
N GLY A 614 6.43 -19.60 -46.17
CA GLY A 614 6.45 -20.32 -44.91
C GLY A 614 7.82 -20.85 -44.49
N VAL A 615 8.92 -20.41 -45.12
CA VAL A 615 10.29 -20.74 -44.72
C VAL A 615 10.97 -19.53 -44.07
N PHE A 616 11.18 -18.44 -44.82
CA PHE A 616 11.67 -17.15 -44.31
C PHE A 616 11.24 -16.02 -45.24
N GLY A 617 10.60 -14.99 -44.69
CA GLY A 617 10.27 -13.78 -45.43
C GLY A 617 10.13 -12.56 -44.52
N THR A 618 10.02 -11.39 -45.14
CA THR A 618 9.70 -10.13 -44.48
C THR A 618 8.27 -9.76 -44.85
N ALA A 619 7.44 -9.46 -43.85
CA ALA A 619 6.08 -8.97 -44.09
C ALA A 619 5.79 -7.67 -43.35
N LYS A 620 4.99 -6.82 -43.97
CA LYS A 620 4.36 -5.67 -43.33
C LYS A 620 2.98 -6.07 -42.83
N VAL A 621 2.78 -5.94 -41.53
CA VAL A 621 1.48 -6.08 -40.86
C VAL A 621 0.86 -4.69 -40.78
N ASP A 622 -0.27 -4.50 -41.44
CA ASP A 622 -1.08 -3.28 -41.40
C ASP A 622 -2.43 -3.61 -40.78
N VAL A 623 -2.80 -2.88 -39.73
CA VAL A 623 -4.11 -2.99 -39.08
C VAL A 623 -4.81 -1.65 -39.19
N GLU A 624 -5.94 -1.63 -39.87
CA GLU A 624 -6.82 -0.49 -40.08
C GLU A 624 -8.11 -0.70 -39.30
N PHE A 625 -8.66 0.36 -38.71
CA PHE A 625 -9.88 0.30 -37.90
C PHE A 625 -10.49 1.68 -37.73
N THR A 626 -11.77 1.75 -37.42
CA THR A 626 -12.48 2.98 -37.05
C THR A 626 -12.76 2.98 -35.56
N LEU A 627 -12.28 3.99 -34.83
CA LEU A 627 -12.77 4.27 -33.48
C LEU A 627 -14.09 5.04 -33.58
N ASP A 628 -15.18 4.43 -33.13
CA ASP A 628 -16.52 5.00 -33.13
C ASP A 628 -16.94 5.42 -31.70
N GLY A 629 -16.89 6.73 -31.46
CA GLY A 629 -17.35 7.41 -30.25
C GLY A 629 -18.78 7.95 -30.36
N THR A 630 -19.60 7.53 -31.33
CA THR A 630 -20.97 8.08 -31.51
C THR A 630 -21.94 7.80 -30.37
N LEU A 631 -21.60 6.93 -29.42
CA LEU A 631 -22.38 6.67 -28.19
C LEU A 631 -21.79 7.34 -26.94
N ALA A 632 -20.64 8.01 -27.06
CA ALA A 632 -19.97 8.66 -25.95
C ALA A 632 -19.13 9.88 -26.39
N TYR A 633 -19.49 11.05 -25.90
CA TYR A 633 -18.77 12.30 -26.16
C TYR A 633 -17.41 12.35 -25.43
N ASP A 634 -16.48 13.08 -26.03
CA ASP A 634 -15.19 13.46 -25.43
C ASP A 634 -14.34 12.28 -24.93
N THR A 635 -14.33 11.17 -25.69
CA THR A 635 -13.59 9.95 -25.34
C THR A 635 -12.27 9.81 -26.10
N ALA A 636 -11.31 9.11 -25.48
CA ALA A 636 -10.07 8.69 -26.11
C ALA A 636 -9.80 7.20 -25.85
N CYS A 637 -9.18 6.55 -26.82
CA CYS A 637 -8.80 5.15 -26.74
C CYS A 637 -7.37 4.97 -27.22
N ARG A 638 -6.59 4.20 -26.46
CA ARG A 638 -5.26 3.78 -26.83
C ARG A 638 -5.30 2.36 -27.38
N PHE A 639 -4.74 2.21 -28.57
CA PHE A 639 -4.64 0.96 -29.29
C PHE A 639 -3.21 0.43 -29.21
N PHE A 640 -3.08 -0.87 -29.00
CA PHE A 640 -1.81 -1.57 -28.91
C PHE A 640 -1.81 -2.72 -29.93
N LEU A 641 -0.86 -2.68 -30.86
CA LEU A 641 -0.61 -3.75 -31.80
C LEU A 641 0.39 -4.73 -31.19
N PHE A 642 -0.02 -5.98 -31.07
CA PHE A 642 0.81 -7.10 -30.64
C PHE A 642 1.07 -8.03 -31.81
N VAL A 643 2.30 -8.52 -31.91
CA VAL A 643 2.70 -9.52 -32.92
C VAL A 643 3.50 -10.63 -32.25
N ASP A 644 3.46 -11.81 -32.86
CA ASP A 644 4.22 -12.99 -32.42
C ASP A 644 4.69 -13.77 -33.65
N THR A 645 6.01 -14.02 -33.72
CA THR A 645 6.69 -14.79 -34.77
C THR A 645 7.25 -16.14 -34.27
N GLY A 646 6.88 -16.57 -33.05
CA GLY A 646 7.23 -17.86 -32.46
C GLY A 646 7.62 -17.81 -30.98
N GLY A 647 7.86 -16.61 -30.43
CA GLY A 647 8.35 -16.38 -29.06
C GLY A 647 7.29 -15.90 -28.06
N GLY A 648 6.03 -15.75 -28.48
CA GLY A 648 4.96 -15.12 -27.70
C GLY A 648 4.70 -13.67 -28.15
N PHE A 649 3.54 -13.14 -27.75
CA PHE A 649 3.13 -11.78 -28.13
C PHE A 649 4.03 -10.72 -27.46
N TYR A 650 4.59 -9.85 -28.30
CA TYR A 650 5.23 -8.61 -27.86
C TYR A 650 4.50 -7.39 -28.43
N GLN A 651 4.54 -6.28 -27.70
CA GLN A 651 3.92 -5.03 -28.16
C GLN A 651 4.78 -4.39 -29.25
N ALA A 652 4.29 -4.41 -30.49
CA ALA A 652 4.99 -3.87 -31.65
C ALA A 652 4.80 -2.35 -31.82
N LYS A 653 3.58 -1.84 -31.57
CA LYS A 653 3.24 -0.43 -31.78
C LYS A 653 2.06 -0.02 -30.90
N SER A 654 1.91 1.28 -30.65
CA SER A 654 0.72 1.83 -30.01
C SER A 654 0.32 3.17 -30.63
N LYS A 655 -0.97 3.50 -30.62
CA LYS A 655 -1.52 4.78 -31.09
C LYS A 655 -2.71 5.18 -30.24
N THR A 656 -2.79 6.46 -29.88
CA THR A 656 -3.94 7.03 -29.18
C THR A 656 -4.81 7.78 -30.18
N LEU A 657 -6.12 7.54 -30.15
CA LEU A 657 -7.11 8.25 -30.96
C LEU A 657 -8.23 8.75 -30.04
N GLY A 658 -8.79 9.91 -30.36
CA GLY A 658 -9.84 10.53 -29.57
C GLY A 658 -9.89 12.03 -29.81
N VAL A 659 -10.87 12.68 -29.21
CA VAL A 659 -11.02 14.14 -29.26
C VAL A 659 -10.43 14.78 -28.01
N SER A 660 -9.81 15.95 -28.16
CA SER A 660 -9.23 16.74 -27.04
C SER A 660 -10.09 17.95 -26.65
N THR A 661 -11.32 18.03 -27.18
CA THR A 661 -12.25 19.13 -26.96
C THR A 661 -13.05 18.93 -25.68
N SER A 662 -13.29 20.00 -24.93
CA SER A 662 -13.98 19.99 -23.63
C SER A 662 -15.44 20.48 -23.73
N ASN A 663 -16.11 20.29 -24.86
CA ASN A 663 -17.44 20.88 -25.13
C ASN A 663 -18.61 19.98 -24.68
N GLY A 664 -18.34 18.77 -24.18
CA GLY A 664 -19.33 17.87 -23.60
C GLY A 664 -20.22 17.15 -24.61
N ASN A 665 -19.97 17.28 -25.92
CA ASN A 665 -20.94 16.86 -26.95
C ASN A 665 -20.30 16.41 -28.29
N THR A 666 -18.99 16.18 -28.36
CA THR A 666 -18.35 15.81 -29.64
C THR A 666 -18.43 14.30 -29.88
N TYR A 667 -19.35 13.90 -30.76
CA TYR A 667 -19.36 12.57 -31.36
C TYR A 667 -18.35 12.50 -32.51
N PHE A 668 -17.67 11.37 -32.65
CA PHE A 668 -16.68 11.20 -33.70
C PHE A 668 -16.61 9.76 -34.21
N ARG A 669 -16.16 9.66 -35.47
CA ARG A 669 -15.54 8.46 -36.02
C ARG A 669 -14.18 8.87 -36.53
N MET A 670 -13.15 8.16 -36.08
CA MET A 670 -11.77 8.45 -36.43
C MET A 670 -11.10 7.20 -36.96
N ASP A 671 -10.50 7.33 -38.13
CA ASP A 671 -9.76 6.24 -38.75
C ASP A 671 -8.40 6.08 -38.06
N GLY A 672 -8.12 4.83 -37.70
CA GLY A 672 -6.91 4.37 -37.05
C GLY A 672 -6.15 3.41 -37.94
N SER A 673 -4.83 3.51 -37.89
CA SER A 673 -3.95 2.54 -38.52
C SER A 673 -2.69 2.34 -37.69
N LEU A 674 -2.26 1.08 -37.59
CA LEU A 674 -1.04 0.65 -36.93
C LEU A 674 -0.29 -0.33 -37.85
N SER A 675 0.97 -0.01 -38.12
CA SER A 675 1.81 -0.78 -39.04
C SER A 675 3.11 -1.24 -38.37
N HIS A 676 3.53 -2.47 -38.65
CA HIS A 676 4.82 -3.01 -38.19
C HIS A 676 5.41 -4.00 -39.21
N ILE A 677 6.74 -4.05 -39.31
CA ILE A 677 7.44 -5.04 -40.15
C ILE A 677 7.87 -6.19 -39.25
N VAL A 678 7.64 -7.41 -39.71
CA VAL A 678 8.04 -8.65 -39.05
C VAL A 678 8.86 -9.52 -40.00
N ASP A 679 9.85 -10.21 -39.44
CA ASP A 679 10.64 -11.21 -40.15
C ASP A 679 10.33 -12.61 -39.57
N GLY A 680 10.11 -13.59 -40.44
CA GLY A 680 9.84 -14.96 -40.01
C GLY A 680 9.11 -15.80 -41.06
N ALA A 681 8.79 -17.04 -40.69
CA ALA A 681 7.99 -17.96 -41.50
C ALA A 681 6.48 -17.70 -41.38
N ALA A 682 6.03 -17.22 -40.21
CA ALA A 682 4.65 -16.93 -39.92
C ALA A 682 4.54 -15.86 -38.82
N VAL A 683 3.39 -15.21 -38.75
CA VAL A 683 3.04 -14.24 -37.70
C VAL A 683 1.62 -14.45 -37.25
N ARG A 684 1.35 -14.26 -35.96
CA ARG A 684 0.00 -13.98 -35.47
C ARG A 684 -0.05 -12.59 -34.88
N VAL A 685 -1.19 -11.93 -35.07
CA VAL A 685 -1.40 -10.51 -34.79
C VAL A 685 -2.62 -10.34 -33.89
N ALA A 686 -2.51 -9.46 -32.90
CA ALA A 686 -3.61 -9.05 -32.04
C ALA A 686 -3.65 -7.54 -31.87
N LEU A 687 -4.85 -6.96 -31.82
CA LEU A 687 -5.06 -5.57 -31.48
C LEU A 687 -5.79 -5.47 -30.15
N ARG A 688 -5.27 -4.67 -29.22
CA ARG A 688 -5.92 -4.38 -27.95
C ARG A 688 -6.31 -2.92 -27.87
N ALA A 689 -7.56 -2.66 -27.48
CA ALA A 689 -8.09 -1.31 -27.28
C ALA A 689 -8.30 -1.05 -25.78
N ASN A 690 -7.95 0.16 -25.35
CA ASN A 690 -8.12 0.63 -23.99
C ASN A 690 -8.65 2.07 -23.97
N PRO A 691 -9.97 2.28 -23.81
CA PRO A 691 -10.56 3.60 -23.65
C PRO A 691 -10.32 4.13 -22.24
N ALA A 692 -9.56 5.22 -22.14
CA ALA A 692 -9.27 5.92 -20.89
C ALA A 692 -8.98 7.40 -21.19
N ALA A 693 -8.65 8.20 -20.16
CA ALA A 693 -8.28 9.61 -20.30
C ALA A 693 -6.86 9.78 -20.90
N TRP A 694 -6.66 9.29 -22.13
CA TRP A 694 -5.37 9.28 -22.82
C TRP A 694 -5.00 10.60 -23.51
N LEU A 695 -5.98 11.49 -23.72
CA LEU A 695 -5.78 12.83 -24.28
C LEU A 695 -6.25 13.92 -23.30
N PRO A 696 -5.68 15.14 -23.35
CA PRO A 696 -6.15 16.26 -22.55
C PRO A 696 -7.65 16.49 -22.76
N ASN A 697 -8.41 16.61 -21.67
CA ASN A 697 -9.87 16.79 -21.64
C ASN A 697 -10.71 15.60 -22.14
N SER A 698 -10.10 14.45 -22.43
CA SER A 698 -10.85 13.22 -22.72
C SER A 698 -11.26 12.49 -21.44
N VAL A 699 -12.39 11.80 -21.47
CA VAL A 699 -12.92 10.99 -20.36
C VAL A 699 -12.98 9.52 -20.79
N ALA A 700 -12.71 8.62 -19.86
CA ALA A 700 -12.89 7.19 -20.09
C ALA A 700 -14.38 6.87 -20.37
N ARG A 701 -14.68 6.40 -21.58
CA ARG A 701 -16.05 6.05 -21.98
C ARG A 701 -16.07 4.79 -22.85
N ASN A 702 -17.25 4.21 -22.96
CA ASN A 702 -17.47 3.07 -23.84
C ASN A 702 -17.30 3.49 -25.30
N VAL A 703 -16.65 2.64 -26.09
CA VAL A 703 -16.42 2.90 -27.52
C VAL A 703 -16.67 1.62 -28.32
N TRP A 704 -16.91 1.81 -29.62
CA TRP A 704 -16.89 0.70 -30.58
C TRP A 704 -15.64 0.82 -31.45
N VAL A 705 -15.00 -0.31 -31.72
CA VAL A 705 -13.96 -0.43 -32.74
C VAL A 705 -14.60 -1.17 -33.91
N ARG A 706 -14.64 -0.51 -35.08
CA ARG A 706 -15.36 -0.97 -36.27
C ARG A 706 -14.44 -1.05 -37.47
N ASP A 707 -14.96 -1.59 -38.57
CA ASP A 707 -14.29 -1.61 -39.88
C ASP A 707 -12.86 -2.14 -39.79
N ILE A 708 -12.67 -3.19 -39.00
CA ILE A 708 -11.34 -3.71 -38.68
C ILE A 708 -10.82 -4.51 -39.88
N GLY A 709 -9.79 -3.97 -40.51
CA GLY A 709 -9.04 -4.61 -41.60
C GLY A 709 -7.64 -4.99 -41.14
N ILE A 710 -7.22 -6.20 -41.46
CA ILE A 710 -5.87 -6.70 -41.21
C ILE A 710 -5.29 -7.11 -42.55
N THR A 711 -4.18 -6.50 -42.90
CA THR A 711 -3.46 -6.74 -44.13
C THR A 711 -2.06 -7.23 -43.79
N ILE A 712 -1.69 -8.38 -44.36
CA ILE A 712 -0.30 -8.84 -44.35
C ILE A 712 0.23 -8.81 -45.77
N ASP A 713 1.21 -7.94 -45.99
CA ASP A 713 1.92 -7.82 -47.26
C ASP A 713 3.32 -8.43 -47.12
N GLY A 714 3.49 -9.64 -47.64
CA GLY A 714 4.72 -10.41 -47.55
C GLY A 714 5.34 -10.63 -48.92
N ALA A 715 6.54 -10.10 -49.14
CA ALA A 715 7.35 -10.46 -50.30
C ALA A 715 8.24 -11.65 -49.96
N LYS A 716 8.34 -12.63 -50.88
CA LYS A 716 9.39 -13.65 -50.83
C LYS A 716 10.74 -12.93 -50.93
N ARG A 717 11.64 -13.17 -49.99
CA ARG A 717 13.03 -12.68 -50.07
C ARG A 717 13.89 -13.60 -50.90
#